data_AF-A0A0E0J2W1-F1
#
_entry.id   AF-A0A0E0J2W1-F1
#
_cell.length_a   1.000
_cell.length_b   1.000
_cell.length_c   1.000
_cell.angle_alpha   90.00
_cell.angle_beta   90.00
_cell.angle_gamma   90.00
#
_symmetry.space_group_name_H-M   'P 1'
#
loop_
_entity.id
_entity.type
_entity.pdbx_description
1 polymer ?
#
loop_
_entity_poly.entity_id
_entity_poly.type
_entity_poly.pdbx_seq_one_letter_code
_entity_poly.pdbx_strand_id
1 'polypeptide(L)'
;MAARAPPRLRAYPLALFFLPVALLGVLAGAAPVRGDLRRVVEVEGEPRSVVWAVQLSDLHLSAFHPERAADFRRHVGGALAMVNPSLVLITGDLTDAKSKDLLSSRQEKSEWLEYEELIDEVVGLSGLNKEIFYDLRGNHDSYGVPEVGGMFDLYEKHSINARLGRTGNVQSITLQNSGWKHLFVGFDSAASIGLRSPANVFGQPTDQLLVELDAALSQWDNYSSTSAVTKVTFGHFPMSFSSSTTSGGSLRDVFLKHSLSAYLCGHLHTNFGRNLKRHHRSDRNHLSAKQYYQTNIHEGISTSIGSNNCSTTTESVAEFWEWEMGDWRSARSMRILAIDSGHVSYTDIDFRFGSMDVIIVPTFPLDSRFMQRLSTPHDLNCQANSTILEKDMEMTSGEGARGAMYTVPWNWKAYVDESPDRYWLQIEAKDMTGKIYYSQLRPFSVNGLTAKVRWTWKEFRVMGCQWGQLYQPIMWSTLAFLCLLILIPRTLLMLYENHMLKCCSSKTAAGSSGRHLLISFEYFAAELSKMYSVWSGMLIYLLYLVFFPWFAGNAVTENHNKMYLYYKGWSTSNLANVSTAAPYIGLPDVMVIVLPHLLFVVLPAFLIIAAIAANRAAYLVHISHKAKKDDDHYEERKCIQHVWIFRCFRKFLILLCLPIAWRHWKHCRAIVRAYEANPFMDAPIYCFGVPLLVCLAIYRASAI
;
A
#
# COMPACT_ATOMS: atom_id res chain seq x y z
N MET A 1 -0.29 -68.70 -45.17
CA MET A 1 -0.09 -69.60 -44.02
C MET A 1 0.87 -68.91 -43.05
N ALA A 2 0.50 -68.87 -41.77
CA ALA A 2 1.31 -68.54 -40.59
C ALA A 2 1.79 -67.09 -40.35
N ALA A 3 1.47 -66.63 -39.13
CA ALA A 3 1.88 -65.41 -38.46
C ALA A 3 3.15 -65.62 -37.61
N ARG A 4 3.85 -64.52 -37.24
CA ARG A 4 4.41 -64.24 -35.89
C ARG A 4 5.17 -62.91 -35.84
N ALA A 5 5.13 -62.28 -34.66
CA ALA A 5 5.62 -60.93 -34.29
C ALA A 5 7.05 -60.94 -33.66
N PRO A 6 7.46 -59.94 -32.83
CA PRO A 6 8.23 -58.68 -33.06
C PRO A 6 9.60 -58.72 -32.27
N PRO A 7 10.21 -57.69 -31.61
CA PRO A 7 10.27 -56.20 -31.70
C PRO A 7 11.71 -55.55 -31.57
N ARG A 8 11.77 -54.21 -31.70
CA ARG A 8 12.60 -53.15 -31.01
C ARG A 8 14.16 -53.06 -31.03
N LEU A 9 14.58 -51.79 -31.22
CA LEU A 9 15.73 -51.02 -30.68
C LEU A 9 17.16 -51.25 -31.24
N ARG A 10 17.77 -50.19 -31.81
CA ARG A 10 19.06 -49.62 -31.35
C ARG A 10 19.42 -48.29 -32.04
N ALA A 11 20.07 -47.45 -31.24
CA ALA A 11 20.60 -46.12 -31.52
C ALA A 11 21.94 -46.15 -32.27
N TYR A 12 22.31 -45.05 -32.95
CA TYR A 12 23.69 -44.61 -33.21
C TYR A 12 23.73 -43.08 -33.48
N PRO A 13 24.90 -42.40 -33.34
CA PRO A 13 25.01 -41.06 -32.79
C PRO A 13 25.65 -40.04 -33.76
N LEU A 14 25.74 -38.79 -33.29
CA LEU A 14 26.75 -37.75 -33.55
C LEU A 14 27.56 -37.77 -34.86
N ALA A 15 27.37 -36.73 -35.68
CA ALA A 15 28.26 -35.56 -35.77
C ALA A 15 28.61 -35.08 -37.19
N LEU A 16 28.70 -33.74 -37.27
CA LEU A 16 29.54 -32.91 -38.14
C LEU A 16 29.14 -32.74 -39.62
N PHE A 17 28.63 -31.54 -39.93
CA PHE A 17 29.26 -30.67 -40.91
C PHE A 17 29.11 -29.19 -40.50
N PHE A 18 30.21 -28.46 -40.62
CA PHE A 18 30.44 -27.07 -40.19
C PHE A 18 30.47 -26.11 -41.40
N LEU A 19 30.09 -24.86 -41.14
CA LEU A 19 30.31 -23.59 -41.88
C LEU A 19 29.54 -23.33 -43.20
N PRO A 20 29.37 -22.05 -43.62
CA PRO A 20 29.10 -20.82 -42.84
C PRO A 20 27.97 -19.96 -43.47
N VAL A 21 27.18 -19.25 -42.65
CA VAL A 21 26.24 -18.24 -43.17
C VAL A 21 26.92 -16.87 -43.13
N ALA A 22 27.11 -16.33 -44.32
CA ALA A 22 27.59 -14.99 -44.58
C ALA A 22 26.53 -13.92 -44.25
N LEU A 23 27.03 -12.85 -43.64
CA LEU A 23 26.61 -11.45 -43.74
C LEU A 23 25.36 -11.16 -44.60
N LEU A 24 24.26 -10.83 -43.93
CA LEU A 24 23.24 -9.91 -44.44
C LEU A 24 22.87 -8.99 -43.30
N GLY A 25 23.62 -7.88 -43.22
CA GLY A 25 23.31 -6.75 -42.38
C GLY A 25 22.01 -6.13 -42.85
N VAL A 26 20.94 -6.38 -42.10
CA VAL A 26 19.74 -5.55 -42.14
C VAL A 26 19.92 -4.50 -41.06
N LEU A 27 20.02 -3.26 -41.52
CA LEU A 27 19.98 -2.03 -40.75
C LEU A 27 18.76 -2.04 -39.82
N ALA A 28 18.94 -2.51 -38.60
CA ALA A 28 18.11 -2.10 -37.48
C ALA A 28 18.47 -0.63 -37.23
N GLY A 29 17.67 0.27 -37.80
CA GLY A 29 17.72 1.67 -37.45
C GLY A 29 17.58 1.77 -35.94
N ALA A 30 18.68 2.07 -35.26
CA ALA A 30 18.65 2.55 -33.90
C ALA A 30 17.74 3.77 -33.92
N ALA A 31 16.55 3.62 -33.33
CA ALA A 31 15.75 4.78 -32.97
C ALA A 31 16.69 5.68 -32.14
N PRO A 32 16.75 6.99 -32.44
CA PRO A 32 17.65 7.88 -31.72
C PRO A 32 17.27 7.79 -30.24
N VAL A 33 18.25 7.45 -29.39
CA VAL A 33 18.17 7.66 -27.95
C VAL A 33 17.92 9.16 -27.77
N ARG A 34 16.65 9.50 -27.53
CA ARG A 34 16.13 10.86 -27.62
C ARG A 34 16.29 11.50 -26.25
N GLY A 35 17.18 12.50 -26.18
CA GLY A 35 17.38 13.36 -25.01
C GLY A 35 18.32 12.76 -23.96
N ASP A 36 19.37 13.51 -23.62
CA ASP A 36 20.24 13.17 -22.50
C ASP A 36 19.43 13.18 -21.20
N LEU A 37 19.06 12.00 -20.69
CA LEU A 37 18.27 11.78 -19.46
C LEU A 37 18.98 12.26 -18.17
N ARG A 38 20.18 12.84 -18.31
CA ARG A 38 21.11 13.13 -17.21
C ARG A 38 21.30 14.63 -17.06
N ARG A 39 20.31 15.30 -16.50
CA ARG A 39 20.39 16.73 -16.25
C ARG A 39 21.26 17.04 -15.05
N VAL A 40 22.23 17.94 -15.20
CA VAL A 40 23.03 18.50 -14.10
C VAL A 40 22.72 19.98 -13.98
N VAL A 41 22.41 20.43 -12.77
CA VAL A 41 22.12 21.84 -12.46
C VAL A 41 23.12 22.31 -11.41
N GLU A 42 23.87 23.36 -11.74
CA GLU A 42 24.72 24.04 -10.77
C GLU A 42 23.84 24.90 -9.85
N VAL A 43 24.01 24.70 -8.55
CA VAL A 43 23.29 25.41 -7.50
C VAL A 43 24.15 26.60 -7.08
N GLU A 44 23.86 27.76 -7.68
CA GLU A 44 24.47 29.06 -7.36
C GLU A 44 23.99 29.66 -6.03
N GLY A 45 24.87 30.28 -5.24
CA GLY A 45 24.51 31.02 -4.02
C GLY A 45 25.08 30.39 -2.74
N GLU A 46 25.11 31.21 -1.68
CA GLU A 46 25.62 30.79 -0.36
C GLU A 46 24.46 30.39 0.58
N PRO A 47 24.72 29.49 1.55
CA PRO A 47 25.96 28.72 1.69
C PRO A 47 26.01 27.57 0.68
N ARG A 48 27.17 27.41 0.03
CA ARG A 48 27.33 26.39 -1.03
C ARG A 48 27.20 24.94 -0.57
N SER A 49 27.03 24.67 0.73
CA SER A 49 26.83 23.30 1.24
C SER A 49 25.36 22.88 1.28
N VAL A 50 24.43 23.82 1.10
CA VAL A 50 22.99 23.59 1.31
C VAL A 50 22.20 23.65 0.01
N VAL A 51 21.31 22.67 -0.18
CA VAL A 51 20.35 22.61 -1.28
C VAL A 51 18.94 22.44 -0.74
N TRP A 52 18.02 23.28 -1.20
CA TRP A 52 16.59 23.16 -0.95
C TRP A 52 15.87 22.50 -2.12
N ALA A 53 14.96 21.58 -1.80
CA ALA A 53 13.96 21.07 -2.73
C ALA A 53 12.58 21.10 -2.06
N VAL A 54 11.52 21.19 -2.85
CA VAL A 54 10.14 21.11 -2.36
C VAL A 54 9.48 19.84 -2.88
N GLN A 55 8.71 19.17 -2.04
CA GLN A 55 7.81 18.08 -2.43
C GLN A 55 6.37 18.50 -2.13
N LEU A 56 5.50 18.25 -3.11
CA LEU A 56 4.05 18.29 -3.04
C LEU A 56 3.53 16.90 -3.47
N SER A 57 2.38 16.49 -2.97
CA SER A 57 1.79 15.19 -3.31
C SER A 57 0.28 15.20 -3.16
N ASP A 58 -0.40 14.31 -3.90
CA ASP A 58 -1.82 14.01 -3.73
C ASP A 58 -2.66 15.30 -3.80
N LEU A 59 -2.54 15.99 -4.94
CA LEU A 59 -3.25 17.25 -5.23
C LEU A 59 -4.75 17.02 -5.32
N HIS A 60 -5.15 15.95 -6.00
CA HIS A 60 -6.53 15.58 -6.30
C HIS A 60 -7.35 16.78 -6.79
N LEU A 61 -6.85 17.50 -7.80
CA LEU A 61 -7.65 18.57 -8.39
C LEU A 61 -8.96 17.99 -8.93
N SER A 62 -10.07 18.63 -8.58
CA SER A 62 -11.38 18.07 -8.88
C SER A 62 -12.42 19.11 -9.23
N ALA A 63 -13.20 18.79 -10.26
CA ALA A 63 -14.39 19.55 -10.63
C ALA A 63 -15.44 19.61 -9.50
N PHE A 64 -15.41 18.67 -8.55
CA PHE A 64 -16.32 18.62 -7.40
C PHE A 64 -15.75 19.26 -6.13
N HIS A 65 -14.45 19.57 -6.12
CA HIS A 65 -13.72 20.14 -4.99
C HIS A 65 -12.79 21.29 -5.43
N PRO A 66 -13.35 22.38 -5.99
CA PRO A 66 -12.58 23.49 -6.54
C PRO A 66 -11.74 24.22 -5.47
N GLU A 67 -12.06 24.06 -4.18
CA GLU A 67 -11.28 24.62 -3.09
C GLU A 67 -9.83 24.12 -3.10
N ARG A 68 -9.57 22.90 -3.58
CA ARG A 68 -8.22 22.31 -3.63
C ARG A 68 -7.29 23.11 -4.54
N ALA A 69 -7.77 23.46 -5.74
CA ALA A 69 -7.04 24.30 -6.69
C ALA A 69 -6.96 25.76 -6.22
N ALA A 70 -8.06 26.30 -5.68
CA ALA A 70 -8.10 27.69 -5.19
C ALA A 70 -7.10 27.93 -4.04
N ASP A 71 -7.01 27.00 -3.09
CA ASP A 71 -6.03 27.09 -2.00
C ASP A 71 -4.60 26.89 -2.52
N PHE A 72 -4.39 26.02 -3.51
CA PHE A 72 -3.06 25.78 -4.09
C PHE A 72 -2.53 27.04 -4.75
N ARG A 73 -3.35 27.69 -5.56
CA ARG A 73 -3.09 29.00 -6.17
C ARG A 73 -2.75 30.06 -5.11
N ARG A 74 -3.53 30.12 -4.03
CA ARG A 74 -3.37 31.14 -2.99
C ARG A 74 -2.07 31.00 -2.21
N HIS A 75 -1.63 29.78 -1.93
CA HIS A 75 -0.57 29.53 -0.95
C HIS A 75 0.76 29.08 -1.56
N VAL A 76 0.73 28.23 -2.60
CA VAL A 76 1.95 27.54 -3.06
C VAL A 76 2.87 28.48 -3.84
N GLY A 77 2.34 29.34 -4.72
CA GLY A 77 3.16 30.27 -5.50
C GLY A 77 4.00 31.20 -4.62
N GLY A 78 3.37 31.86 -3.64
CA GLY A 78 4.07 32.73 -2.68
C GLY A 78 5.02 31.96 -1.75
N ALA A 79 4.65 30.75 -1.33
CA ALA A 79 5.54 29.92 -0.51
C ALA A 79 6.78 29.46 -1.30
N LEU A 80 6.62 29.09 -2.57
CA LEU A 80 7.74 28.74 -3.46
C LEU A 80 8.64 29.95 -3.73
N ALA A 81 8.08 31.16 -3.90
CA ALA A 81 8.88 32.39 -4.00
C ALA A 81 9.69 32.65 -2.72
N MET A 82 9.11 32.42 -1.55
CA MET A 82 9.79 32.60 -0.25
C MET A 82 10.91 31.58 -0.05
N VAL A 83 10.68 30.30 -0.40
CA VAL A 83 11.66 29.23 -0.22
C VAL A 83 12.77 29.28 -1.28
N ASN A 84 12.43 29.71 -2.50
CA ASN A 84 13.32 29.72 -3.67
C ASN A 84 14.08 28.39 -3.87
N PRO A 85 13.36 27.25 -4.01
CA PRO A 85 13.98 25.93 -4.08
C PRO A 85 14.71 25.70 -5.41
N SER A 86 15.66 24.76 -5.38
CA SER A 86 16.43 24.32 -6.55
C SER A 86 15.69 23.28 -7.40
N LEU A 87 14.65 22.67 -6.81
CA LEU A 87 13.88 21.56 -7.38
C LEU A 87 12.49 21.53 -6.74
N VAL A 88 11.45 21.32 -7.54
CA VAL A 88 10.07 21.12 -7.08
C VAL A 88 9.57 19.78 -7.61
N LEU A 89 9.13 18.91 -6.70
CA LEU A 89 8.63 17.57 -6.97
C LEU A 89 7.14 17.50 -6.69
N ILE A 90 6.36 16.93 -7.60
CA ILE A 90 4.93 16.65 -7.42
C ILE A 90 4.72 15.13 -7.56
N THR A 91 4.62 14.42 -6.43
CA THR A 91 4.69 12.95 -6.37
C THR A 91 3.35 12.24 -6.60
N GLY A 92 2.59 12.67 -7.61
CA GLY A 92 1.41 11.96 -8.11
C GLY A 92 0.07 12.36 -7.50
N ASP A 93 -0.98 11.72 -8.05
CA ASP A 93 -2.39 12.03 -7.83
C ASP A 93 -2.67 13.51 -8.09
N LEU A 94 -2.33 13.93 -9.32
CA LEU A 94 -2.48 15.30 -9.81
C LEU A 94 -3.95 15.67 -9.95
N THR A 95 -4.74 14.74 -10.49
CA THR A 95 -6.20 14.87 -10.67
C THR A 95 -6.96 13.89 -9.77
N ASP A 96 -8.25 14.15 -9.49
CA ASP A 96 -9.05 13.27 -8.64
C ASP A 96 -9.67 12.11 -9.42
N ALA A 97 -10.04 12.29 -10.69
CA ALA A 97 -10.55 11.21 -11.56
C ALA A 97 -11.69 10.39 -10.92
N LYS A 98 -12.52 11.04 -10.08
CA LYS A 98 -13.59 10.43 -9.28
C LYS A 98 -14.92 11.12 -9.55
N SER A 99 -15.99 10.32 -9.63
CA SER A 99 -17.33 10.87 -9.64
C SER A 99 -17.69 11.53 -8.31
N LYS A 100 -18.68 12.44 -8.32
CA LYS A 100 -19.20 13.12 -7.12
C LYS A 100 -19.60 12.17 -5.98
N ASP A 101 -20.11 10.98 -6.30
CA ASP A 101 -20.49 9.97 -5.31
C ASP A 101 -19.33 9.04 -4.88
N LEU A 102 -18.14 9.24 -5.47
CA LEU A 102 -16.91 8.47 -5.27
C LEU A 102 -17.00 6.98 -5.67
N LEU A 103 -18.07 6.58 -6.36
CA LEU A 103 -18.31 5.18 -6.71
C LEU A 103 -17.79 4.78 -8.08
N SER A 104 -17.42 5.74 -8.92
CA SER A 104 -16.82 5.49 -10.23
C SER A 104 -15.60 6.37 -10.43
N SER A 105 -14.74 5.95 -11.37
CA SER A 105 -13.49 6.65 -11.66
C SER A 105 -13.16 6.57 -13.13
N ARG A 106 -12.75 7.69 -13.70
CA ARG A 106 -12.28 7.83 -15.07
C ARG A 106 -11.53 9.15 -15.19
N GLN A 107 -10.68 9.26 -16.21
CA GLN A 107 -10.01 10.52 -16.53
C GLN A 107 -11.03 11.60 -16.91
N GLU A 108 -10.96 12.75 -16.25
CA GLU A 108 -11.82 13.90 -16.51
C GLU A 108 -10.99 15.05 -17.10
N LYS A 109 -11.24 15.36 -18.37
CA LYS A 109 -10.45 16.35 -19.11
C LYS A 109 -10.43 17.74 -18.46
N SER A 110 -11.51 18.15 -17.81
CA SER A 110 -11.57 19.44 -17.12
C SER A 110 -10.60 19.53 -15.95
N GLU A 111 -10.37 18.44 -15.21
CA GLU A 111 -9.43 18.41 -14.07
C GLU A 111 -7.98 18.55 -14.57
N TRP A 112 -7.66 17.94 -15.72
CA TRP A 112 -6.35 18.08 -16.36
C TRP A 112 -6.09 19.46 -16.94
N LEU A 113 -7.11 20.10 -17.53
CA LEU A 113 -6.99 21.49 -17.98
C LEU A 113 -6.80 22.45 -16.81
N GLU A 114 -7.51 22.22 -15.70
CA GLU A 114 -7.33 22.99 -14.46
C GLU A 114 -5.93 22.78 -13.87
N TYR A 115 -5.41 21.55 -13.86
CA TYR A 115 -4.03 21.26 -13.46
C TYR A 115 -3.01 22.05 -14.29
N GLU A 116 -3.16 22.00 -15.63
CA GLU A 116 -2.26 22.67 -16.55
C GLU A 116 -2.19 24.19 -16.29
N GLU A 117 -3.35 24.82 -16.18
CA GLU A 117 -3.48 26.26 -15.90
C GLU A 117 -2.93 26.62 -14.50
N LEU A 118 -3.30 25.84 -13.49
CA LEU A 118 -2.90 26.08 -12.10
C LEU A 118 -1.38 26.05 -11.93
N ILE A 119 -0.71 25.08 -12.54
CA ILE A 119 0.74 24.98 -12.44
C ILE A 119 1.43 26.13 -13.16
N ASP A 120 0.96 26.53 -14.35
CA ASP A 120 1.54 27.66 -15.07
C ASP A 120 1.41 28.97 -14.28
N GLU A 121 0.28 29.16 -13.59
CA GLU A 121 0.08 30.30 -12.69
C GLU A 121 1.01 30.24 -11.48
N VAL A 122 1.16 29.08 -10.84
CA VAL A 122 2.04 28.89 -9.67
C VAL A 122 3.50 29.11 -10.04
N VAL A 123 3.93 28.62 -11.20
CA VAL A 123 5.26 28.91 -11.77
C VAL A 123 5.44 30.41 -11.93
N GLY A 124 4.48 31.10 -12.55
CA GLY A 124 4.51 32.56 -12.72
C GLY A 124 4.58 33.35 -11.41
N LEU A 125 3.73 32.99 -10.43
CA LEU A 125 3.69 33.62 -9.10
C LEU A 125 4.96 33.36 -8.29
N SER A 126 5.56 32.18 -8.44
CA SER A 126 6.81 31.82 -7.72
C SER A 126 8.06 32.50 -8.29
N GLY A 127 8.02 32.92 -9.56
CA GLY A 127 9.19 33.42 -10.29
C GLY A 127 10.25 32.34 -10.60
N LEU A 128 9.93 31.06 -10.37
CA LEU A 128 10.84 29.94 -10.60
C LEU A 128 10.82 29.50 -12.07
N ASN A 129 11.93 28.94 -12.54
CA ASN A 129 11.98 28.34 -13.88
C ASN A 129 11.14 27.05 -13.91
N LYS A 130 10.16 26.94 -14.81
CA LYS A 130 9.34 25.73 -14.99
C LYS A 130 10.15 24.45 -15.12
N GLU A 131 11.36 24.53 -15.66
CA GLU A 131 12.23 23.37 -15.83
C GLU A 131 12.68 22.74 -14.49
N ILE A 132 12.57 23.39 -13.33
CA ILE A 132 12.89 22.74 -12.05
C ILE A 132 11.71 21.95 -11.47
N PHE A 133 10.55 21.94 -12.14
CA PHE A 133 9.37 21.21 -11.70
C PHE A 133 9.35 19.83 -12.35
N TYR A 134 9.12 18.79 -11.54
CA TYR A 134 8.98 17.40 -11.97
C TYR A 134 7.72 16.81 -11.33
N ASP A 135 6.81 16.31 -12.15
CA ASP A 135 5.62 15.57 -11.72
C ASP A 135 5.72 14.09 -12.12
N LEU A 136 4.86 13.25 -11.55
CA LEU A 136 4.74 11.85 -11.94
C LEU A 136 3.28 11.40 -11.77
N ARG A 137 2.92 10.25 -12.35
CA ARG A 137 1.58 9.68 -12.20
C ARG A 137 1.40 9.12 -10.79
N GLY A 138 0.22 9.39 -10.22
CA GLY A 138 -0.35 8.53 -9.20
C GLY A 138 -1.38 7.56 -9.78
N ASN A 139 -2.05 6.81 -8.91
CA ASN A 139 -3.08 5.88 -9.37
C ASN A 139 -4.33 6.59 -9.90
N HIS A 140 -4.67 7.77 -9.37
CA HIS A 140 -5.80 8.57 -9.85
C HIS A 140 -5.57 9.07 -11.28
N ASP A 141 -4.33 9.43 -11.60
CA ASP A 141 -3.93 9.89 -12.93
C ASP A 141 -3.97 8.78 -14.00
N SER A 142 -4.13 7.53 -13.56
CA SER A 142 -4.21 6.35 -14.43
C SER A 142 -5.60 5.70 -14.42
N TYR A 143 -6.57 6.18 -13.62
CA TYR A 143 -7.86 5.51 -13.51
C TYR A 143 -8.59 5.38 -14.84
N GLY A 144 -8.84 4.12 -15.23
CA GLY A 144 -9.52 3.76 -16.45
C GLY A 144 -8.69 3.96 -17.72
N VAL A 145 -7.38 4.19 -17.64
CA VAL A 145 -6.52 4.34 -18.82
C VAL A 145 -6.16 2.94 -19.37
N PRO A 146 -6.59 2.59 -20.60
CA PRO A 146 -6.38 1.25 -21.13
C PRO A 146 -4.95 1.02 -21.66
N GLU A 147 -4.25 2.08 -22.04
CA GLU A 147 -2.92 2.04 -22.65
C GLU A 147 -2.18 3.35 -22.40
N VAL A 148 -0.93 3.27 -21.95
CA VAL A 148 -0.03 4.40 -21.76
C VAL A 148 0.28 5.08 -23.10
N GLY A 149 0.22 6.41 -23.15
CA GLY A 149 0.34 7.20 -24.38
C GLY A 149 -0.89 7.14 -25.29
N GLY A 150 -1.93 6.39 -24.91
CA GLY A 150 -3.17 6.26 -25.67
C GLY A 150 -4.07 7.49 -25.58
N MET A 151 -5.26 7.40 -26.20
CA MET A 151 -6.22 8.51 -26.24
C MET A 151 -6.66 8.99 -24.85
N PHE A 152 -6.80 8.08 -23.90
CA PHE A 152 -7.28 8.37 -22.54
C PHE A 152 -6.16 8.68 -21.55
N ASP A 153 -4.89 8.54 -21.93
CA ASP A 153 -3.76 8.93 -21.10
C ASP A 153 -3.58 10.46 -21.18
N LEU A 154 -4.20 11.15 -20.23
CA LEU A 154 -4.16 12.61 -20.16
C LEU A 154 -2.89 13.13 -19.46
N TYR A 155 -2.20 12.28 -18.69
CA TYR A 155 -0.91 12.61 -18.11
C TYR A 155 0.14 12.89 -19.20
N GLU A 156 0.25 12.06 -20.24
CA GLU A 156 1.17 12.28 -21.38
C GLU A 156 0.84 13.53 -22.22
N LYS A 157 -0.26 14.23 -21.90
CA LYS A 157 -0.70 15.43 -22.63
C LYS A 157 -0.55 16.70 -21.80
N HIS A 158 -0.89 16.62 -20.51
CA HIS A 158 -1.08 17.80 -19.66
C HIS A 158 -0.04 17.91 -18.52
N SER A 159 0.67 16.83 -18.18
CA SER A 159 1.72 16.88 -17.15
C SER A 159 2.85 17.84 -17.50
N ILE A 160 3.54 18.35 -16.49
CA ILE A 160 4.72 19.19 -16.63
C ILE A 160 5.79 18.43 -17.41
N ASN A 161 6.06 17.18 -17.01
CA ASN A 161 7.06 16.35 -17.66
C ASN A 161 6.73 16.12 -19.14
N ALA A 162 5.49 15.76 -19.49
CA ALA A 162 5.10 15.58 -20.89
C ALA A 162 5.23 16.88 -21.71
N ARG A 163 4.77 18.02 -21.16
CA ARG A 163 4.85 19.34 -21.83
C ARG A 163 6.29 19.83 -22.01
N LEU A 164 7.23 19.38 -21.17
CA LEU A 164 8.66 19.63 -21.31
C LEU A 164 9.39 18.57 -22.15
N GLY A 165 8.67 17.60 -22.72
CA GLY A 165 9.25 16.52 -23.53
C GLY A 165 10.04 15.48 -22.72
N ARG A 166 9.83 15.41 -21.39
CA ARG A 166 10.40 14.39 -20.51
C ARG A 166 9.52 13.15 -20.52
N THR A 167 9.81 12.27 -21.45
CA THR A 167 9.08 11.01 -21.63
C THR A 167 9.83 9.84 -21.00
N GLY A 168 9.11 8.77 -20.66
CA GLY A 168 9.67 7.55 -20.09
C GLY A 168 9.51 7.47 -18.58
N ASN A 169 9.75 6.28 -18.03
CA ASN A 169 9.38 5.95 -16.65
C ASN A 169 10.42 6.37 -15.62
N VAL A 170 11.61 6.82 -16.03
CA VAL A 170 12.69 7.26 -15.13
C VAL A 170 13.22 8.61 -15.59
N GLN A 171 13.28 9.56 -14.67
CA GLN A 171 13.86 10.89 -14.89
C GLN A 171 14.91 11.15 -13.81
N SER A 172 16.08 11.68 -14.18
CA SER A 172 17.09 12.06 -13.19
C SER A 172 17.52 13.51 -13.30
N ILE A 173 17.84 14.09 -12.15
CA ILE A 173 18.42 15.42 -12.03
C ILE A 173 19.47 15.40 -10.93
N THR A 174 20.66 15.92 -11.24
CA THR A 174 21.74 16.10 -10.27
C THR A 174 21.87 17.57 -9.96
N LEU A 175 21.69 17.91 -8.68
CA LEU A 175 22.01 19.24 -8.16
C LEU A 175 23.45 19.22 -7.67
N GLN A 176 24.28 20.13 -8.18
CA GLN A 176 25.71 20.20 -7.87
C GLN A 176 26.06 21.52 -7.19
N ASN A 177 26.81 21.45 -6.09
CA ASN A 177 27.32 22.62 -5.36
C ASN A 177 28.63 22.27 -4.61
N SER A 178 29.67 23.10 -4.75
CA SER A 178 30.90 22.98 -3.95
C SER A 178 31.49 21.57 -3.81
N GLY A 179 31.49 20.80 -4.90
CA GLY A 179 32.03 19.43 -4.92
C GLY A 179 31.09 18.37 -4.34
N TRP A 180 29.88 18.71 -3.92
CA TRP A 180 28.80 17.77 -3.61
C TRP A 180 27.91 17.53 -4.82
N LYS A 181 27.39 16.31 -4.93
CA LYS A 181 26.39 15.93 -5.93
C LYS A 181 25.18 15.34 -5.24
N HIS A 182 24.01 15.90 -5.49
CA HIS A 182 22.74 15.39 -4.98
C HIS A 182 21.91 14.90 -6.15
N LEU A 183 21.91 13.58 -6.36
CA LEU A 183 21.18 12.90 -7.41
C LEU A 183 19.75 12.63 -6.94
N PHE A 184 18.78 13.17 -7.68
CA PHE A 184 17.37 12.86 -7.56
C PHE A 184 16.96 11.97 -8.74
N VAL A 185 16.30 10.85 -8.45
CA VAL A 185 15.76 9.95 -9.48
C VAL A 185 14.27 9.73 -9.25
N GLY A 186 13.47 10.24 -10.17
CA GLY A 186 12.02 10.06 -10.21
C GLY A 186 11.65 8.85 -11.03
N PHE A 187 10.63 8.11 -10.61
CA PHE A 187 10.13 6.99 -11.39
C PHE A 187 8.61 6.88 -11.38
N ASP A 188 8.07 6.42 -12.51
CA ASP A 188 6.66 6.07 -12.68
C ASP A 188 6.51 4.54 -12.60
N SER A 189 5.85 4.07 -11.54
CA SER A 189 5.49 2.67 -11.34
C SER A 189 3.99 2.43 -11.45
N ALA A 190 3.21 3.35 -12.02
CA ALA A 190 1.80 3.12 -12.31
C ALA A 190 1.62 1.93 -13.26
N ALA A 191 0.51 1.21 -13.11
CA ALA A 191 0.20 0.07 -13.96
C ALA A 191 0.08 0.50 -15.43
N SER A 192 0.63 -0.29 -16.36
CA SER A 192 0.51 -0.04 -17.80
C SER A 192 -0.93 -0.05 -18.31
N ILE A 193 -1.81 -0.74 -17.59
CA ILE A 193 -3.26 -0.69 -17.75
C ILE A 193 -3.84 -0.21 -16.42
N GLY A 194 -4.32 1.03 -16.41
CA GLY A 194 -4.88 1.66 -15.23
C GLY A 194 -6.34 1.23 -15.02
N LEU A 195 -6.53 0.27 -14.11
CA LEU A 195 -7.87 -0.21 -13.76
C LEU A 195 -8.68 0.88 -13.05
N ARG A 196 -10.00 0.87 -13.22
CA ARG A 196 -10.90 1.72 -12.44
C ARG A 196 -10.86 1.33 -10.96
N SER A 197 -11.08 2.32 -10.11
CA SER A 197 -11.27 2.15 -8.68
C SER A 197 -12.48 1.24 -8.40
N PRO A 198 -12.51 0.43 -7.31
CA PRO A 198 -11.56 0.41 -6.19
C PRO A 198 -10.22 -0.30 -6.45
N ALA A 199 -9.99 -0.90 -7.62
CA ALA A 199 -8.67 -1.43 -7.99
C ALA A 199 -7.67 -0.30 -8.33
N ASN A 200 -6.45 -0.67 -8.75
CA ASN A 200 -5.35 0.25 -9.08
C ASN A 200 -4.94 1.10 -7.87
N VAL A 201 -4.47 0.44 -6.81
CA VAL A 201 -3.92 1.04 -5.59
C VAL A 201 -2.47 0.61 -5.33
N PHE A 202 -1.93 -0.30 -6.14
CA PHE A 202 -0.53 -0.71 -6.09
C PHE A 202 0.28 -0.14 -7.25
N GLY A 203 1.50 0.28 -6.95
CA GLY A 203 2.54 0.43 -7.95
C GLY A 203 2.92 -0.93 -8.50
N GLN A 204 3.03 -1.03 -9.82
CA GLN A 204 3.36 -2.25 -10.56
C GLN A 204 4.67 -2.05 -11.33
N PRO A 205 5.84 -2.03 -10.64
CA PRO A 205 7.12 -1.89 -11.32
C PRO A 205 7.34 -3.06 -12.29
N THR A 206 7.92 -2.76 -13.45
CA THR A 206 8.35 -3.76 -14.42
C THR A 206 9.83 -4.12 -14.21
N ASP A 207 10.27 -5.27 -14.73
CA ASP A 207 11.69 -5.64 -14.72
C ASP A 207 12.54 -4.59 -15.45
N GLN A 208 12.02 -4.03 -16.54
CA GLN A 208 12.65 -2.95 -17.29
C GLN A 208 12.80 -1.67 -16.44
N LEU A 209 11.76 -1.29 -15.69
CA LEU A 209 11.82 -0.14 -14.79
C LEU A 209 12.92 -0.30 -13.74
N LEU A 210 13.07 -1.50 -13.15
CA LEU A 210 14.12 -1.73 -12.16
C LEU A 210 15.52 -1.61 -12.77
N VAL A 211 15.72 -2.08 -14.01
CA VAL A 211 17.00 -1.94 -14.73
C VAL A 211 17.31 -0.47 -15.03
N GLU A 212 16.33 0.30 -15.49
CA GLU A 212 16.49 1.73 -15.77
C GLU A 212 16.79 2.53 -14.50
N LEU A 213 16.12 2.19 -13.40
CA LEU A 213 16.32 2.80 -12.09
C LEU A 213 17.71 2.51 -11.52
N ASP A 214 18.17 1.27 -11.63
CA ASP A 214 19.53 0.86 -11.26
C ASP A 214 20.58 1.64 -12.06
N ALA A 215 20.39 1.73 -13.38
CA ALA A 215 21.28 2.46 -14.27
C ALA A 215 21.33 3.97 -13.97
N ALA A 216 20.18 4.58 -13.65
CA ALA A 216 20.09 5.98 -13.27
C ALA A 216 20.78 6.24 -11.93
N LEU A 217 20.60 5.36 -10.95
CA LEU A 217 21.24 5.48 -9.64
C LEU A 217 22.75 5.19 -9.67
N SER A 218 23.24 4.44 -10.66
CA SER A 218 24.66 4.20 -10.88
C SER A 218 25.39 5.29 -11.68
N GLN A 219 24.69 6.36 -12.10
CA GLN A 219 25.25 7.42 -12.95
C GLN A 219 26.59 7.98 -12.47
N TRP A 220 26.79 8.08 -11.15
CA TRP A 220 27.98 8.67 -10.54
C TRP A 220 28.93 7.67 -9.87
N ASP A 221 28.68 6.36 -9.97
CA ASP A 221 29.44 5.33 -9.23
C ASP A 221 30.88 5.14 -9.77
N ASN A 222 31.09 5.34 -11.08
CA ASN A 222 32.38 5.12 -11.74
C ASN A 222 33.29 6.36 -11.78
N TYR A 223 32.85 7.50 -11.25
CA TYR A 223 33.66 8.72 -11.26
C TYR A 223 34.67 8.68 -10.11
N SER A 224 35.94 8.42 -10.46
CA SER A 224 37.07 8.43 -9.54
C SER A 224 37.41 9.86 -9.09
N SER A 225 36.61 10.50 -8.24
CA SER A 225 36.96 11.82 -7.69
C SER A 225 36.06 12.19 -6.51
N THR A 226 36.64 12.26 -5.31
CA THR A 226 36.49 13.25 -4.20
C THR A 226 35.11 13.82 -3.79
N SER A 227 34.02 13.54 -4.48
CA SER A 227 32.69 14.14 -4.31
C SER A 227 31.71 13.11 -3.79
N ALA A 228 31.28 13.24 -2.54
CA ALA A 228 30.24 12.39 -1.97
C ALA A 228 28.90 12.63 -2.68
N VAL A 229 28.24 11.54 -3.12
CA VAL A 229 26.97 11.59 -3.83
C VAL A 229 25.84 11.27 -2.86
N THR A 230 24.91 12.20 -2.68
CA THR A 230 23.64 11.96 -2.00
C THR A 230 22.62 11.47 -3.02
N LYS A 231 21.99 10.32 -2.77
CA LYS A 231 20.97 9.76 -3.67
C LYS A 231 19.60 9.83 -2.99
N VAL A 232 18.64 10.47 -3.65
CA VAL A 232 17.24 10.57 -3.23
C VAL A 232 16.37 10.08 -4.37
N THR A 233 15.43 9.19 -4.10
CA THR A 233 14.44 8.76 -5.12
C THR A 233 13.07 9.36 -4.79
N PHE A 234 12.23 9.53 -5.81
CA PHE A 234 10.85 9.93 -5.63
C PHE A 234 9.92 9.17 -6.56
N GLY A 235 8.73 8.84 -6.06
CA GLY A 235 7.73 8.01 -6.69
C GLY A 235 6.37 8.27 -6.02
N HIS A 236 5.31 7.65 -6.51
CA HIS A 236 3.99 7.82 -5.88
C HIS A 236 3.75 6.81 -4.75
N PHE A 237 3.97 5.52 -5.03
CA PHE A 237 3.52 4.43 -4.16
C PHE A 237 4.52 4.10 -3.03
N PRO A 238 4.06 3.99 -1.77
CA PRO A 238 4.85 3.40 -0.70
C PRO A 238 5.20 1.93 -0.97
N MET A 239 6.25 1.43 -0.35
CA MET A 239 6.76 0.06 -0.49
C MET A 239 5.73 -1.01 -0.12
N SER A 240 4.89 -0.74 0.88
CA SER A 240 3.77 -1.59 1.30
C SER A 240 2.65 -1.70 0.25
N PHE A 241 2.62 -0.76 -0.70
CA PHE A 241 1.71 -0.67 -1.83
C PHE A 241 2.46 -0.74 -3.17
N SER A 242 3.60 -1.42 -3.22
CA SER A 242 4.30 -1.77 -4.46
C SER A 242 4.35 -3.28 -4.64
N SER A 243 4.01 -3.77 -5.82
CA SER A 243 4.17 -5.19 -6.15
C SER A 243 5.61 -5.52 -6.51
N SER A 244 5.93 -6.82 -6.50
CA SER A 244 7.13 -7.34 -7.18
C SER A 244 6.93 -7.34 -8.70
N THR A 245 8.04 -7.33 -9.43
CA THR A 245 8.06 -7.51 -10.88
C THR A 245 7.71 -8.96 -11.26
N THR A 246 7.63 -9.25 -12.57
CA THR A 246 7.38 -10.61 -13.06
C THR A 246 8.52 -11.57 -12.71
N SER A 247 9.77 -11.11 -12.68
CA SER A 247 10.91 -11.90 -12.20
C SER A 247 11.02 -12.02 -10.67
N GLY A 248 10.17 -11.32 -9.92
CA GLY A 248 10.19 -11.29 -8.46
C GLY A 248 11.07 -10.18 -7.86
N GLY A 249 11.64 -9.29 -8.69
CA GLY A 249 12.41 -8.14 -8.22
C GLY A 249 11.55 -7.10 -7.49
N SER A 250 12.18 -6.27 -6.65
CA SER A 250 11.49 -5.22 -5.91
C SER A 250 12.25 -3.88 -5.93
N LEU A 251 11.52 -2.77 -5.85
CA LEU A 251 12.10 -1.42 -5.69
C LEU A 251 12.98 -1.34 -4.44
N ARG A 252 12.57 -2.01 -3.36
CA ARG A 252 13.31 -2.07 -2.08
C ARG A 252 14.73 -2.59 -2.29
N ASP A 253 14.91 -3.61 -3.12
CA ASP A 253 16.24 -4.22 -3.33
C ASP A 253 17.18 -3.28 -4.09
N VAL A 254 16.67 -2.58 -5.11
CA VAL A 254 17.42 -1.54 -5.84
C VAL A 254 17.80 -0.40 -4.89
N PHE A 255 16.86 0.06 -4.05
CA PHE A 255 17.13 1.17 -3.13
C PHE A 255 18.14 0.81 -2.04
N LEU A 256 18.09 -0.42 -1.53
CA LEU A 256 19.12 -0.93 -0.62
C LEU A 256 20.48 -1.05 -1.32
N LYS A 257 20.53 -1.58 -2.54
CA LYS A 257 21.77 -1.71 -3.32
C LYS A 257 22.51 -0.36 -3.45
N HIS A 258 21.78 0.74 -3.60
CA HIS A 258 22.35 2.08 -3.73
C HIS A 258 22.43 2.89 -2.42
N SER A 259 22.04 2.32 -1.27
CA SER A 259 22.06 2.97 0.05
C SER A 259 21.51 4.41 0.03
N LEU A 260 20.28 4.56 -0.48
CA LEU A 260 19.67 5.87 -0.63
C LEU A 260 19.61 6.65 0.68
N SER A 261 19.69 7.97 0.60
CA SER A 261 19.39 8.82 1.75
C SER A 261 17.91 8.75 2.12
N ALA A 262 17.04 8.90 1.11
CA ALA A 262 15.60 8.81 1.28
C ALA A 262 14.90 8.43 -0.04
N TYR A 263 13.75 7.78 0.08
CA TYR A 263 12.71 7.61 -0.92
C TYR A 263 11.50 8.46 -0.50
N LEU A 264 11.10 9.38 -1.37
CA LEU A 264 9.98 10.29 -1.17
C LEU A 264 8.74 9.76 -1.90
N CYS A 265 7.63 9.59 -1.18
CA CYS A 265 6.38 9.09 -1.75
C CYS A 265 5.13 9.81 -1.22
N GLY A 266 3.97 9.46 -1.79
CA GLY A 266 2.63 9.96 -1.43
C GLY A 266 1.65 8.81 -1.19
N HIS A 267 0.42 8.93 -1.73
CA HIS A 267 -0.62 7.90 -1.83
C HIS A 267 -1.45 7.60 -0.56
N LEU A 268 -0.86 7.57 0.63
CA LEU A 268 -1.60 7.15 1.84
C LEU A 268 -2.44 8.27 2.43
N HIS A 269 -2.00 9.52 2.28
CA HIS A 269 -2.62 10.70 2.86
C HIS A 269 -2.55 10.69 4.40
N THR A 270 -2.79 11.86 4.98
CA THR A 270 -2.73 12.09 6.43
C THR A 270 -3.81 11.36 7.25
N ASN A 271 -4.80 10.73 6.61
CA ASN A 271 -5.89 10.01 7.28
C ASN A 271 -5.43 8.76 8.07
N PHE A 272 -4.28 8.19 7.70
CA PHE A 272 -3.68 7.05 8.41
C PHE A 272 -2.78 7.46 9.57
N GLY A 273 -2.32 8.70 9.61
CA GLY A 273 -1.44 9.22 10.64
C GLY A 273 -0.48 10.25 10.09
N ARG A 274 0.41 10.76 10.96
CA ARG A 274 1.47 11.71 10.57
C ARG A 274 2.85 11.04 10.57
N ASN A 275 2.99 9.85 11.15
CA ASN A 275 4.25 9.10 11.19
C ASN A 275 4.30 8.01 10.11
N LEU A 276 4.03 8.39 8.86
CA LEU A 276 4.12 7.52 7.69
C LEU A 276 5.56 7.48 7.17
N LYS A 277 6.46 6.94 8.01
CA LYS A 277 7.89 6.79 7.72
C LYS A 277 8.30 5.38 8.05
N ARG A 278 9.23 4.82 7.26
CA ARG A 278 9.78 3.49 7.48
C ARG A 278 11.27 3.48 7.18
N HIS A 279 12.06 2.87 8.06
CA HIS A 279 13.47 2.63 7.81
C HIS A 279 13.67 1.21 7.29
N HIS A 280 14.36 1.08 6.16
CA HIS A 280 14.66 -0.17 5.51
C HIS A 280 16.14 -0.50 5.67
N ARG A 281 16.46 -1.74 6.06
CA ARG A 281 17.85 -2.20 6.17
C ARG A 281 18.04 -3.54 5.48
N SER A 282 19.26 -3.80 5.01
CA SER A 282 19.66 -5.12 4.54
C SER A 282 19.90 -6.03 5.73
N ASP A 283 19.12 -7.10 5.87
CA ASP A 283 19.37 -8.13 6.87
C ASP A 283 20.49 -9.07 6.41
N ARG A 284 21.42 -9.39 7.32
CA ARG A 284 22.37 -10.50 7.13
C ARG A 284 21.73 -11.88 7.34
N ASN A 285 20.57 -11.93 8.02
CA ASN A 285 19.84 -13.15 8.34
C ASN A 285 18.39 -13.02 7.83
N HIS A 286 18.08 -13.57 6.66
CA HIS A 286 16.74 -13.63 6.08
C HIS A 286 15.76 -14.41 7.00
N LEU A 287 15.13 -13.74 7.95
CA LEU A 287 13.99 -14.30 8.67
C LEU A 287 12.72 -14.12 7.82
N SER A 288 12.06 -15.22 7.45
CA SER A 288 10.94 -15.23 6.48
C SER A 288 9.71 -14.39 6.90
N ALA A 289 9.54 -14.10 8.19
CA ALA A 289 8.41 -13.29 8.68
C ALA A 289 8.49 -11.81 8.27
N LYS A 290 9.70 -11.27 8.07
CA LYS A 290 9.92 -9.86 7.70
C LYS A 290 9.48 -9.51 6.28
N GLN A 291 9.28 -10.54 5.44
CA GLN A 291 8.70 -10.38 4.10
C GLN A 291 7.24 -9.90 4.15
N TYR A 292 6.53 -10.14 5.26
CA TYR A 292 5.10 -9.85 5.38
C TYR A 292 4.79 -8.61 6.21
N TYR A 293 5.57 -8.33 7.25
CA TYR A 293 5.35 -7.16 8.08
C TYR A 293 6.59 -6.68 8.83
N GLN A 294 6.58 -5.40 9.19
CA GLN A 294 7.49 -4.77 10.13
C GLN A 294 6.67 -4.13 11.25
N THR A 295 7.03 -4.36 12.52
CA THR A 295 6.20 -3.95 13.66
C THR A 295 6.40 -2.50 14.10
N ASN A 296 7.51 -1.87 13.72
CA ASN A 296 7.87 -0.51 14.10
C ASN A 296 8.60 0.21 12.96
N ILE A 297 8.75 1.53 13.07
CA ILE A 297 9.41 2.38 12.06
C ILE A 297 10.84 1.90 11.77
N HIS A 298 11.56 1.53 12.82
CA HIS A 298 12.92 1.01 12.73
C HIS A 298 12.91 -0.51 12.67
N GLU A 299 13.73 -1.05 11.78
CA GLU A 299 14.02 -2.47 11.76
C GLU A 299 14.89 -2.82 12.97
N GLY A 300 14.27 -3.44 13.97
CA GLY A 300 14.94 -3.83 15.21
C GLY A 300 15.98 -4.91 14.94
N ILE A 301 17.24 -4.63 15.26
CA ILE A 301 18.26 -5.67 15.43
C ILE A 301 18.08 -6.21 16.85
N SER A 302 17.73 -7.49 16.97
CA SER A 302 18.04 -8.25 18.19
C SER A 302 19.51 -8.63 18.11
N THR A 303 20.37 -7.81 18.68
CA THR A 303 21.74 -8.21 18.97
C THR A 303 22.00 -7.88 20.42
N SER A 304 22.00 -8.92 21.25
CA SER A 304 22.91 -9.02 22.39
C SER A 304 24.33 -8.95 21.84
N ILE A 305 24.84 -7.74 21.59
CA ILE A 305 26.28 -7.56 21.41
C ILE A 305 26.86 -7.70 22.81
N GLY A 306 27.44 -8.87 23.08
CA GLY A 306 28.36 -9.00 24.19
C GLY A 306 29.40 -7.90 24.06
N SER A 307 29.47 -7.06 25.09
CA SER A 307 30.63 -6.22 25.34
C SER A 307 31.88 -7.04 25.08
N ASN A 308 32.84 -6.46 24.36
CA ASN A 308 34.19 -6.97 24.06
C ASN A 308 34.37 -7.38 22.59
N ASN A 309 34.44 -6.39 21.69
CA ASN A 309 35.58 -6.20 20.79
C ASN A 309 35.30 -5.05 19.80
N CYS A 310 35.79 -3.85 20.13
CA CYS A 310 35.81 -2.69 19.23
C CYS A 310 36.94 -2.86 18.20
N SER A 311 36.77 -3.78 17.26
CA SER A 311 37.67 -3.96 16.12
C SER A 311 37.02 -4.88 15.10
N THR A 312 35.94 -4.43 14.47
CA THR A 312 35.54 -4.97 13.17
C THR A 312 35.16 -3.79 12.29
N THR A 313 35.84 -3.66 11.16
CA THR A 313 35.44 -2.83 10.03
C THR A 313 33.96 -3.09 9.75
N THR A 314 33.11 -2.15 10.15
CA THR A 314 31.68 -2.18 9.86
C THR A 314 31.52 -2.04 8.35
N GLU A 315 31.40 -3.15 7.64
CA GLU A 315 30.82 -3.16 6.30
C GLU A 315 29.53 -2.34 6.37
N SER A 316 29.43 -1.28 5.55
CA SER A 316 28.27 -0.39 5.51
C SER A 316 27.01 -1.21 5.30
N VAL A 317 26.10 -1.19 6.29
CA VAL A 317 24.78 -1.82 6.14
C VAL A 317 24.02 -1.02 5.08
N ALA A 318 23.55 -1.71 4.04
CA ALA A 318 22.68 -1.09 3.05
C ALA A 318 21.37 -0.68 3.72
N GLU A 319 21.00 0.59 3.62
CA GLU A 319 19.82 1.14 4.27
C GLU A 319 19.26 2.35 3.52
N PHE A 320 17.99 2.64 3.76
CA PHE A 320 17.37 3.88 3.31
C PHE A 320 16.12 4.22 4.13
N TRP A 321 15.75 5.50 4.10
CA TRP A 321 14.48 5.98 4.64
C TRP A 321 13.40 6.03 3.58
N GLU A 322 12.22 5.51 3.87
CA GLU A 322 10.98 5.78 3.15
C GLU A 322 10.19 6.86 3.90
N TRP A 323 9.91 7.96 3.22
CA TRP A 323 9.13 9.08 3.76
C TRP A 323 7.91 9.34 2.90
N GLU A 324 6.77 8.83 3.34
CA GLU A 324 5.49 9.29 2.82
C GLU A 324 5.24 10.72 3.31
N MET A 325 4.82 11.55 2.38
CA MET A 325 4.35 12.90 2.65
C MET A 325 2.84 12.87 2.82
N GLY A 326 2.34 13.68 3.75
CA GLY A 326 0.92 13.98 3.78
C GLY A 326 0.39 14.58 2.48
N ASP A 327 -0.92 14.78 2.41
CA ASP A 327 -1.60 15.14 1.17
C ASP A 327 -1.92 16.63 1.06
N TRP A 328 -1.89 17.15 -0.17
CA TRP A 328 -2.49 18.45 -0.45
C TRP A 328 -4.02 18.40 -0.30
N ARG A 329 -4.66 17.31 -0.77
CA ARG A 329 -6.12 17.10 -0.80
C ARG A 329 -6.86 17.48 0.49
N SER A 330 -6.32 17.15 1.65
CA SER A 330 -6.99 17.32 2.96
C SER A 330 -6.14 18.15 3.91
N ALA A 331 -4.82 17.98 3.89
CA ALA A 331 -3.92 18.64 4.82
C ALA A 331 -3.23 19.88 4.24
N ARG A 332 -3.42 20.20 2.95
CA ARG A 332 -2.77 21.35 2.26
C ARG A 332 -1.27 21.40 2.59
N SER A 333 -0.64 20.23 2.59
CA SER A 333 0.72 20.09 3.10
C SER A 333 1.75 20.31 2.00
N MET A 334 2.88 20.90 2.35
CA MET A 334 4.07 21.06 1.49
C MET A 334 5.30 20.67 2.28
N ARG A 335 6.19 19.88 1.70
CA ARG A 335 7.45 19.49 2.35
C ARG A 335 8.60 20.29 1.76
N ILE A 336 9.42 20.87 2.63
CA ILE A 336 10.73 21.42 2.24
C ILE A 336 11.79 20.40 2.65
N LEU A 337 12.56 19.93 1.69
CA LEU A 337 13.75 19.14 1.90
C LEU A 337 14.97 20.07 1.95
N ALA A 338 15.86 19.78 2.88
CA ALA A 338 17.13 20.47 3.04
C ALA A 338 18.27 19.45 3.06
N ILE A 339 19.22 19.60 2.15
CA ILE A 339 20.42 18.79 2.10
C ILE A 339 21.60 19.67 2.47
N ASP A 340 22.23 19.41 3.61
CA ASP A 340 23.42 20.13 4.07
C ASP A 340 24.60 19.17 4.12
N SER A 341 25.58 19.36 3.24
CA SER A 341 26.80 18.53 3.18
C SER A 341 26.48 17.02 3.13
N GLY A 342 25.42 16.66 2.39
CA GLY A 342 24.94 15.29 2.23
C GLY A 342 24.01 14.75 3.32
N HIS A 343 23.76 15.52 4.39
CA HIS A 343 22.72 15.22 5.39
C HIS A 343 21.36 15.68 4.89
N VAL A 344 20.42 14.74 4.73
CA VAL A 344 19.07 15.02 4.24
C VAL A 344 18.12 15.18 5.43
N SER A 345 17.44 16.31 5.49
CA SER A 345 16.37 16.61 6.43
C SER A 345 15.14 17.14 5.71
N TYR A 346 14.00 17.20 6.40
CA TYR A 346 12.80 17.81 5.86
C TYR A 346 11.98 18.52 6.94
N THR A 347 11.10 19.41 6.50
CA THR A 347 10.06 20.04 7.33
C THR A 347 8.76 20.11 6.53
N ASP A 348 7.67 19.64 7.14
CA ASP A 348 6.33 19.67 6.53
C ASP A 348 5.59 20.94 7.02
N ILE A 349 5.02 21.68 6.08
CA ILE A 349 4.25 22.92 6.31
C ILE A 349 2.77 22.60 6.05
N ASP A 350 1.90 23.12 6.91
CA ASP A 350 0.45 22.96 6.86
C ASP A 350 -0.22 24.30 6.52
N PHE A 351 -0.81 24.40 5.32
CA PHE A 351 -1.47 25.64 4.86
C PHE A 351 -2.96 25.74 5.21
N ARG A 352 -3.53 24.82 5.99
CA ARG A 352 -4.96 24.89 6.36
C ARG A 352 -5.34 26.15 7.13
N PHE A 353 -4.37 26.76 7.81
CA PHE A 353 -4.56 27.99 8.60
C PHE A 353 -4.06 29.25 7.89
N GLY A 354 -3.69 29.17 6.61
CA GLY A 354 -3.20 30.29 5.81
C GLY A 354 -1.71 30.20 5.48
N SER A 355 -1.21 31.25 4.81
CA SER A 355 0.21 31.40 4.48
C SER A 355 1.05 31.65 5.73
N MET A 356 2.29 31.17 5.71
CA MET A 356 3.27 31.44 6.76
C MET A 356 4.07 32.68 6.41
N ASP A 357 4.24 33.60 7.37
CA ASP A 357 5.12 34.76 7.21
C ASP A 357 6.60 34.38 7.39
N VAL A 358 6.86 33.34 8.20
CA VAL A 358 8.20 32.84 8.53
C VAL A 358 8.18 31.31 8.44
N ILE A 359 9.19 30.76 7.75
CA ILE A 359 9.42 29.32 7.64
C ILE A 359 10.77 29.02 8.28
N ILE A 360 10.79 28.11 9.26
CA ILE A 360 12.02 27.67 9.94
C ILE A 360 12.32 26.24 9.50
N VAL A 361 13.43 26.05 8.78
CA VAL A 361 13.87 24.73 8.30
C VAL A 361 15.20 24.39 8.96
N PRO A 362 15.21 23.56 10.02
CA PRO A 362 16.46 23.28 10.70
C PRO A 362 17.24 22.17 9.97
N THR A 363 18.42 22.50 9.46
CA THR A 363 19.24 21.60 8.59
C THR A 363 20.09 20.61 9.37
N PHE A 364 20.68 21.04 10.49
CA PHE A 364 21.52 20.23 11.36
C PHE A 364 21.45 20.73 12.81
N PRO A 365 21.54 19.87 13.84
CA PRO A 365 21.60 18.40 13.81
C PRO A 365 20.28 17.75 13.38
N LEU A 366 20.37 16.55 12.79
CA LEU A 366 19.21 15.81 12.26
C LEU A 366 18.30 15.26 13.36
N ASP A 367 16.99 15.20 13.06
CA ASP A 367 16.00 14.56 13.93
C ASP A 367 16.35 13.09 14.14
N SER A 368 16.67 12.73 15.38
CA SER A 368 17.12 11.38 15.74
C SER A 368 16.03 10.31 15.56
N ARG A 369 14.78 10.69 15.32
CA ARG A 369 13.69 9.73 15.12
C ARG A 369 13.65 9.19 13.69
N PHE A 370 13.91 10.03 12.69
CA PHE A 370 13.53 9.75 11.29
C PHE A 370 14.54 10.16 10.20
N MET A 371 15.62 10.87 10.55
CA MET A 371 16.54 11.44 9.55
C MET A 371 17.96 10.91 9.67
N GLN A 372 18.26 10.15 10.73
CA GLN A 372 19.56 9.53 10.94
C GLN A 372 19.65 8.17 10.24
N ARG A 373 20.79 7.89 9.61
CA ARG A 373 21.07 6.61 8.94
C ARG A 373 21.88 5.65 9.83
N LEU A 374 22.92 6.15 10.50
CA LEU A 374 23.89 5.31 11.21
C LEU A 374 23.58 5.09 12.70
N SER A 375 22.97 3.97 13.12
CA SER A 375 23.16 3.39 14.49
C SER A 375 22.18 2.27 14.88
N THR A 376 22.42 1.69 16.05
CA THR A 376 21.50 0.84 16.82
C THR A 376 20.36 1.67 17.46
N PRO A 377 19.10 1.25 17.30
CA PRO A 377 17.95 1.99 17.84
C PRO A 377 17.84 1.87 19.37
N HIS A 378 17.63 2.99 20.05
CA HIS A 378 17.48 3.09 21.51
C HIS A 378 16.08 3.58 21.92
N ASP A 379 15.63 3.18 23.11
CA ASP A 379 14.29 3.54 23.62
C ASP A 379 14.24 5.02 24.03
N LEU A 380 13.12 5.69 23.73
CA LEU A 380 12.89 7.06 24.22
C LEU A 380 12.62 7.05 25.72
N ASN A 381 13.26 7.96 26.46
CA ASN A 381 12.99 8.19 27.88
C ASN A 381 12.63 9.66 28.11
N CYS A 382 11.33 9.93 28.28
CA CYS A 382 10.83 11.28 28.51
C CYS A 382 11.21 11.76 29.93
N GLN A 383 12.04 12.80 30.02
CA GLN A 383 12.29 13.53 31.27
C GLN A 383 11.68 14.93 31.20
N ALA A 384 11.58 15.62 32.34
CA ALA A 384 11.15 17.00 32.37
C ALA A 384 12.15 17.90 31.61
N ASN A 385 11.66 18.73 30.70
CA ASN A 385 12.51 19.59 29.89
C ASN A 385 13.08 20.74 30.73
N SER A 386 14.40 20.91 30.70
CA SER A 386 15.07 22.12 31.18
C SER A 386 15.92 22.71 30.06
N THR A 387 15.98 24.04 29.99
CA THR A 387 16.84 24.73 29.02
C THR A 387 18.30 24.55 29.44
N ILE A 388 19.09 23.92 28.56
CA ILE A 388 20.52 23.63 28.80
C ILE A 388 21.41 24.68 28.11
N LEU A 389 21.00 25.17 26.94
CA LEU A 389 21.72 26.17 26.16
C LEU A 389 20.72 27.03 25.39
N GLU A 390 20.93 28.35 25.46
CA GLU A 390 20.27 29.34 24.63
C GLU A 390 21.36 30.21 23.99
N LYS A 391 21.30 30.39 22.67
CA LYS A 391 22.27 31.18 21.92
C LYS A 391 21.63 31.82 20.70
N ASP A 392 22.02 33.07 20.44
CA ASP A 392 21.68 33.78 19.22
C ASP A 392 22.45 33.20 18.03
N MET A 393 21.78 33.12 16.88
CA MET A 393 22.36 32.67 15.62
C MET A 393 22.74 33.87 14.75
N GLU A 394 23.85 33.74 14.03
CA GLU A 394 24.33 34.77 13.12
C GLU A 394 23.93 34.43 11.68
N MET A 395 23.44 35.44 10.95
CA MET A 395 23.15 35.29 9.52
C MET A 395 24.47 35.12 8.76
N THR A 396 24.55 34.09 7.93
CA THR A 396 25.71 33.88 7.05
C THR A 396 25.66 34.95 5.95
N SER A 397 26.56 35.94 6.01
CA SER A 397 26.59 37.07 5.08
C SER A 397 27.13 36.64 3.72
N GLY A 398 26.25 36.52 2.73
CA GLY A 398 26.63 36.34 1.32
C GLY A 398 25.67 37.11 0.41
N GLU A 399 26.20 37.90 -0.52
CA GLU A 399 25.41 38.39 -1.65
C GLU A 399 24.87 37.17 -2.43
N GLY A 400 23.56 37.09 -2.65
CA GLY A 400 22.91 35.98 -3.35
C GLY A 400 22.53 34.76 -2.49
N ALA A 401 22.39 34.90 -1.16
CA ALA A 401 21.98 33.80 -0.28
C ALA A 401 20.58 33.24 -0.61
N ARG A 402 20.44 31.90 -0.68
CA ARG A 402 19.17 31.18 -0.96
C ARG A 402 18.26 31.11 0.27
N GLY A 403 17.90 32.28 0.79
CA GLY A 403 17.31 32.44 2.11
C GLY A 403 18.36 32.85 3.14
N ALA A 404 17.93 33.49 4.23
CA ALA A 404 18.82 33.85 5.32
C ALA A 404 19.18 32.57 6.10
N MET A 405 20.35 31.98 5.82
CA MET A 405 20.88 30.91 6.65
C MET A 405 21.43 31.52 7.94
N TYR A 406 21.01 30.95 9.06
CA TYR A 406 21.49 31.32 10.37
C TYR A 406 22.32 30.17 10.93
N THR A 407 23.48 30.49 11.49
CA THR A 407 24.39 29.49 12.06
C THR A 407 24.87 29.91 13.44
N VAL A 408 25.16 28.94 14.29
CA VAL A 408 25.76 29.20 15.59
C VAL A 408 26.82 28.14 15.89
N PRO A 409 28.06 28.54 16.24
CA PRO A 409 29.07 27.59 16.67
C PRO A 409 28.72 27.03 18.05
N TRP A 410 28.82 25.71 18.17
CA TRP A 410 28.44 24.98 19.38
C TRP A 410 29.42 23.84 19.67
N ASN A 411 29.59 23.50 20.95
CA ASN A 411 30.44 22.40 21.38
C ASN A 411 29.66 21.08 21.30
N TRP A 412 29.57 20.50 20.10
CA TRP A 412 28.82 19.26 19.86
C TRP A 412 29.25 18.10 20.76
N LYS A 413 30.51 18.05 21.22
CA LYS A 413 31.02 17.01 22.11
C LYS A 413 30.30 16.96 23.47
N ALA A 414 29.76 18.09 23.93
CA ALA A 414 28.97 18.15 25.15
C ALA A 414 27.60 17.45 25.04
N TYR A 415 27.19 17.13 23.82
CA TYR A 415 25.88 16.53 23.51
C TYR A 415 25.99 15.06 23.10
N VAL A 416 27.17 14.44 23.25
CA VAL A 416 27.38 13.00 23.06
C VAL A 416 26.75 12.27 24.25
N ASP A 417 25.76 11.41 23.98
CA ASP A 417 25.02 10.67 25.01
C ASP A 417 24.54 9.31 24.48
N GLU A 418 24.37 8.32 25.35
CA GLU A 418 23.86 6.99 24.99
C GLU A 418 22.36 7.00 24.65
N SER A 419 21.62 8.03 25.08
CA SER A 419 20.21 8.24 24.76
C SER A 419 20.05 9.16 23.53
N PRO A 420 19.38 8.70 22.46
CA PRO A 420 19.21 9.45 21.21
C PRO A 420 18.23 10.62 21.30
N ASP A 421 17.50 10.71 22.41
CA ASP A 421 16.44 11.68 22.69
C ASP A 421 16.70 12.48 23.97
N ARG A 422 17.94 12.43 24.49
CA ARG A 422 18.37 13.20 25.64
C ARG A 422 18.27 14.70 25.39
N TYR A 423 18.67 15.14 24.20
CA TYR A 423 18.75 16.55 23.83
C TYR A 423 17.73 16.89 22.75
N TRP A 424 17.11 18.07 22.92
CA TRP A 424 16.08 18.57 22.03
C TRP A 424 16.45 19.97 21.54
N LEU A 425 16.09 20.25 20.30
CA LEU A 425 16.32 21.52 19.62
C LEU A 425 14.98 22.17 19.30
N GLN A 426 14.87 23.45 19.61
CA GLN A 426 13.84 24.34 19.11
C GLN A 426 14.50 25.66 18.71
N ILE A 427 14.11 26.17 17.55
CA ILE A 427 14.58 27.44 17.02
C ILE A 427 13.47 28.47 17.21
N GLU A 428 13.81 29.59 17.81
CA GLU A 428 12.96 30.77 17.90
C GLU A 428 13.39 31.77 16.81
N ALA A 429 12.44 32.29 16.05
CA ALA A 429 12.65 33.35 15.08
C ALA A 429 11.70 34.51 15.36
N LYS A 430 12.23 35.74 15.34
CA LYS A 430 11.47 36.97 15.54
C LYS A 430 11.44 37.77 14.26
N ASP A 431 10.24 38.12 13.79
CA ASP A 431 10.08 38.93 12.59
C ASP A 431 10.29 40.43 12.85
N MET A 432 10.21 41.24 11.79
CA MET A 432 10.36 42.70 11.87
C MET A 432 9.24 43.40 12.67
N THR A 433 8.08 42.75 12.84
CA THR A 433 6.97 43.26 13.67
C THR A 433 7.15 42.93 15.15
N GLY A 434 8.13 42.09 15.47
CA GLY A 434 8.41 41.57 16.80
C GLY A 434 7.62 40.32 17.17
N LYS A 435 6.87 39.73 16.23
CA LYS A 435 6.15 38.47 16.43
C LYS A 435 7.14 37.31 16.42
N ILE A 436 6.91 36.37 17.33
CA ILE A 436 7.79 35.23 17.56
C ILE A 436 7.21 33.98 16.92
N TYR A 437 8.06 33.20 16.27
CA TYR A 437 7.78 31.94 15.60
C TYR A 437 8.70 30.86 16.16
N TYR A 438 8.18 29.64 16.27
CA TYR A 438 8.93 28.51 16.80
C TYR A 438 8.99 27.38 15.78
N SER A 439 10.17 26.77 15.65
CA SER A 439 10.27 25.48 14.98
C SER A 439 9.57 24.39 15.80
N GLN A 440 9.29 23.26 15.16
CA GLN A 440 8.93 22.06 15.91
C GLN A 440 10.08 21.68 16.85
N LEU A 441 9.74 21.41 18.10
CA LEU A 441 10.66 20.84 19.08
C LEU A 441 11.02 19.40 18.65
N ARG A 442 12.31 19.13 18.40
CA ARG A 442 12.78 17.84 17.89
C ARG A 442 13.97 17.29 18.68
N PRO A 443 14.04 15.96 18.95
CA PRO A 443 15.20 15.36 19.56
C PRO A 443 16.34 15.24 18.53
N PHE A 444 17.57 15.27 19.00
CA PHE A 444 18.74 15.01 18.17
C PHE A 444 19.80 14.22 18.92
N SER A 445 20.63 13.53 18.14
CA SER A 445 21.80 12.80 18.62
C SER A 445 22.99 13.11 17.71
N VAL A 446 24.11 13.52 18.31
CA VAL A 446 25.35 13.86 17.58
C VAL A 446 26.21 12.64 17.28
N ASN A 447 26.05 11.55 18.04
CA ASN A 447 26.71 10.26 17.85
C ASN A 447 25.94 9.34 16.90
N GLY A 448 24.90 9.87 16.22
CA GLY A 448 24.14 9.17 15.20
C GLY A 448 23.09 8.21 15.76
N LEU A 449 22.85 8.17 17.08
CA LEU A 449 21.89 7.26 17.69
C LEU A 449 20.44 7.59 17.31
N THR A 450 19.68 6.55 17.00
CA THR A 450 18.32 6.69 16.51
C THR A 450 17.28 6.39 17.59
N ALA A 451 16.33 7.31 17.78
CA ALA A 451 15.26 7.22 18.76
C ALA A 451 14.09 6.37 18.22
N LYS A 452 13.63 5.39 19.01
CA LYS A 452 12.54 4.49 18.60
C LYS A 452 11.17 5.15 18.64
N VAL A 453 10.57 5.34 17.48
CA VAL A 453 9.16 5.74 17.36
C VAL A 453 8.27 4.54 17.01
N ARG A 454 7.13 4.44 17.68
CA ARG A 454 6.12 3.40 17.44
C ARG A 454 5.05 3.92 16.50
N TRP A 455 4.62 3.05 15.60
CA TRP A 455 3.42 3.29 14.81
C TRP A 455 2.15 3.13 15.66
N THR A 456 1.16 3.95 15.37
CA THR A 456 -0.23 3.63 15.71
C THR A 456 -0.71 2.43 14.89
N TRP A 457 -1.84 1.82 15.29
CA TRP A 457 -2.42 0.72 14.52
C TRP A 457 -2.80 1.10 13.08
N LYS A 458 -3.15 2.37 12.83
CA LYS A 458 -3.46 2.84 11.47
C LYS A 458 -2.18 2.91 10.62
N GLU A 459 -1.12 3.51 11.15
CA GLU A 459 0.17 3.64 10.49
C GLU A 459 0.82 2.27 10.25
N PHE A 460 0.79 1.35 11.23
CA PHE A 460 1.30 -0.02 11.09
C PHE A 460 0.61 -0.78 9.95
N ARG A 461 -0.71 -0.63 9.80
CA ARG A 461 -1.44 -1.31 8.72
C ARG A 461 -1.01 -0.84 7.34
N VAL A 462 -0.61 0.42 7.17
CA VAL A 462 -0.28 0.97 5.85
C VAL A 462 1.21 1.04 5.57
N MET A 463 2.08 1.13 6.57
CA MET A 463 3.54 1.13 6.39
C MET A 463 4.17 -0.22 6.74
N GLY A 464 3.67 -0.86 7.80
CA GLY A 464 4.24 -2.09 8.36
C GLY A 464 3.83 -3.34 7.59
N CYS A 465 2.56 -3.48 7.21
CA CYS A 465 2.06 -4.65 6.46
C CYS A 465 2.40 -4.57 4.97
N GLN A 466 2.99 -5.64 4.44
CA GLN A 466 3.31 -5.76 3.01
C GLN A 466 2.13 -6.43 2.29
N TRP A 467 1.16 -5.62 1.85
CA TRP A 467 -0.13 -6.12 1.39
C TRP A 467 -0.04 -6.97 0.12
N GLY A 468 0.90 -6.66 -0.78
CA GLY A 468 1.10 -7.45 -1.98
C GLY A 468 1.48 -8.91 -1.69
N GLN A 469 2.32 -9.12 -0.68
CA GLN A 469 2.76 -10.43 -0.21
C GLN A 469 1.71 -11.10 0.68
N LEU A 470 0.94 -10.32 1.43
CA LEU A 470 -0.10 -10.83 2.35
C LEU A 470 -1.38 -11.28 1.64
N TYR A 471 -1.70 -10.74 0.46
CA TYR A 471 -2.97 -11.01 -0.22
C TYR A 471 -3.25 -12.50 -0.41
N GLN A 472 -2.33 -13.21 -1.07
CA GLN A 472 -2.51 -14.64 -1.40
C GLN A 472 -2.62 -15.51 -0.13
N PRO A 473 -1.73 -15.39 0.88
CA PRO A 473 -1.88 -16.12 2.15
C PRO A 473 -3.22 -15.87 2.85
N ILE A 474 -3.68 -14.62 2.94
CA ILE A 474 -4.95 -14.29 3.62
C ILE A 474 -6.13 -14.90 2.86
N MET A 475 -6.14 -14.76 1.53
CA MET A 475 -7.21 -15.27 0.69
C MET A 475 -7.30 -16.80 0.78
N TRP A 476 -6.18 -17.52 0.57
CA TRP A 476 -6.16 -18.99 0.61
C TRP A 476 -6.46 -19.53 2.00
N SER A 477 -5.96 -18.91 3.06
CA SER A 477 -6.28 -19.30 4.44
C SER A 477 -7.77 -19.12 4.72
N THR A 478 -8.39 -18.05 4.23
CA THR A 478 -9.83 -17.81 4.39
C THR A 478 -10.65 -18.82 3.61
N LEU A 479 -10.31 -19.08 2.34
CA LEU A 479 -11.00 -20.09 1.52
C LEU A 479 -10.84 -21.50 2.11
N ALA A 480 -9.64 -21.86 2.56
CA ALA A 480 -9.38 -23.12 3.24
C ALA A 480 -10.24 -23.25 4.51
N PHE A 481 -10.29 -22.22 5.35
CA PHE A 481 -11.14 -22.21 6.53
C PHE A 481 -12.62 -22.41 6.18
N LEU A 482 -13.13 -21.71 5.16
CA LEU A 482 -14.52 -21.86 4.70
C LEU A 482 -14.82 -23.26 4.14
N CYS A 483 -13.87 -23.85 3.39
CA CYS A 483 -13.99 -25.22 2.91
C CYS A 483 -13.99 -26.23 4.07
N LEU A 484 -13.08 -26.07 5.04
CA LEU A 484 -13.00 -26.95 6.21
C LEU A 484 -14.26 -26.86 7.08
N LEU A 485 -14.82 -25.66 7.24
CA LEU A 485 -16.09 -25.41 7.94
C LEU A 485 -17.25 -26.24 7.36
N ILE A 486 -17.24 -26.53 6.05
CA ILE A 486 -18.29 -27.27 5.34
C ILE A 486 -17.98 -28.76 5.22
N LEU A 487 -16.72 -29.12 4.96
CA LEU A 487 -16.32 -30.48 4.62
C LEU A 487 -16.06 -31.35 5.85
N ILE A 488 -15.39 -30.82 6.89
CA ILE A 488 -15.06 -31.60 8.10
C ILE A 488 -16.33 -32.18 8.76
N PRO A 489 -17.41 -31.40 8.99
CA PRO A 489 -18.58 -31.95 9.66
C PRO A 489 -19.27 -33.04 8.82
N ARG A 490 -19.23 -32.91 7.49
CA ARG A 490 -19.82 -33.89 6.56
C ARG A 490 -19.03 -35.19 6.56
N THR A 491 -17.69 -35.12 6.52
CA THR A 491 -16.84 -36.32 6.55
C THR A 491 -16.94 -37.04 7.89
N LEU A 492 -16.94 -36.30 9.01
CA LEU A 492 -17.15 -36.86 10.35
C LEU A 492 -18.52 -37.55 10.47
N LEU A 493 -19.58 -36.94 9.92
CA LEU A 493 -20.92 -37.55 9.91
C LEU A 493 -20.94 -38.88 9.13
N MET A 494 -20.28 -38.95 7.97
CA MET A 494 -20.23 -40.18 7.16
C MET A 494 -19.39 -41.28 7.81
N LEU A 495 -18.29 -40.93 8.49
CA LEU A 495 -17.37 -41.90 9.09
C LEU A 495 -17.88 -42.44 10.45
N TYR A 496 -18.59 -41.61 11.21
CA TYR A 496 -18.97 -41.91 12.59
C TYR A 496 -20.48 -41.87 12.83
N GLU A 497 -21.30 -42.09 11.81
CA GLU A 497 -22.77 -42.02 11.88
C GLU A 497 -23.34 -42.79 13.10
N ASN A 498 -22.82 -44.01 13.35
CA ASN A 498 -23.20 -44.85 14.48
C ASN A 498 -22.56 -44.49 15.83
N HIS A 499 -21.44 -43.75 15.84
CA HIS A 499 -20.66 -43.42 17.05
C HIS A 499 -21.01 -42.04 17.61
N MET A 500 -21.32 -41.06 16.75
CA MET A 500 -21.76 -39.70 17.13
C MET A 500 -23.14 -39.74 17.81
N LEU A 501 -24.07 -40.59 17.34
CA LEU A 501 -25.35 -40.85 18.00
C LEU A 501 -25.19 -41.51 19.39
N LYS A 502 -24.13 -42.32 19.59
CA LYS A 502 -23.84 -43.01 20.86
C LYS A 502 -23.13 -42.13 21.90
N CYS A 503 -22.26 -41.22 21.46
CA CYS A 503 -21.58 -40.25 22.33
C CYS A 503 -22.55 -39.22 22.93
N CYS A 504 -23.64 -38.88 22.23
CA CYS A 504 -24.66 -37.94 22.71
C CYS A 504 -25.63 -38.55 23.73
N SER A 505 -25.97 -39.84 23.61
CA SER A 505 -26.89 -40.51 24.55
C SER A 505 -26.28 -40.83 25.92
N SER A 506 -24.95 -40.83 26.06
CA SER A 506 -24.27 -41.35 27.25
C SER A 506 -23.72 -40.29 28.22
N LYS A 507 -23.81 -38.97 27.93
CA LYS A 507 -23.14 -37.94 28.75
C LYS A 507 -23.94 -36.67 29.05
N THR A 508 -25.27 -36.75 29.16
CA THR A 508 -26.07 -35.71 29.85
C THR A 508 -26.13 -35.91 31.37
N ALA A 509 -25.19 -36.66 31.97
CA ALA A 509 -25.19 -37.03 33.39
C ALA A 509 -23.91 -36.66 34.17
N ALA A 510 -22.92 -35.97 33.60
CA ALA A 510 -21.72 -35.60 34.36
C ALA A 510 -21.19 -34.20 34.00
N GLY A 511 -21.28 -33.29 34.95
CA GLY A 511 -20.77 -31.92 34.84
C GLY A 511 -19.26 -31.88 34.72
N SER A 512 -18.75 -31.26 33.64
CA SER A 512 -17.42 -30.63 33.63
C SER A 512 -17.40 -29.49 32.62
N SER A 513 -17.14 -28.28 33.13
CA SER A 513 -17.37 -26.99 32.45
C SER A 513 -16.42 -26.71 31.25
N GLY A 514 -15.31 -27.43 31.11
CA GLY A 514 -14.27 -27.11 30.11
C GLY A 514 -14.36 -27.84 28.75
N ARG A 515 -15.09 -28.96 28.65
CA ARG A 515 -15.17 -29.78 27.41
C ARG A 515 -16.46 -29.58 26.60
N HIS A 516 -17.40 -28.80 27.10
CA HIS A 516 -18.72 -28.59 26.46
C HIS A 516 -18.67 -27.76 25.16
N LEU A 517 -17.68 -26.87 24.99
CA LEU A 517 -17.61 -25.97 23.82
C LEU A 517 -17.15 -26.68 22.52
N LEU A 518 -16.17 -27.59 22.59
CA LEU A 518 -15.69 -28.34 21.42
C LEU A 518 -16.69 -29.42 20.96
N ILE A 519 -17.34 -30.10 21.90
CA ILE A 519 -18.38 -31.11 21.60
C ILE A 519 -19.66 -30.45 21.04
N SER A 520 -19.86 -29.16 21.30
CA SER A 520 -20.96 -28.39 20.72
C SER A 520 -20.74 -28.08 19.24
N PHE A 521 -19.56 -27.59 18.86
CA PHE A 521 -19.33 -27.14 17.47
C PHE A 521 -19.38 -28.28 16.45
N GLU A 522 -18.75 -29.43 16.73
CA GLU A 522 -18.73 -30.57 15.82
C GLU A 522 -20.13 -31.17 15.59
N TYR A 523 -20.92 -31.30 16.66
CA TYR A 523 -22.30 -31.75 16.60
C TYR A 523 -23.18 -30.77 15.80
N PHE A 524 -23.09 -29.47 16.13
CA PHE A 524 -23.90 -28.44 15.48
C PHE A 524 -23.51 -28.22 14.01
N ALA A 525 -22.24 -28.40 13.65
CA ALA A 525 -21.79 -28.34 12.28
C ALA A 525 -22.19 -29.60 11.46
N ALA A 526 -22.31 -30.77 12.10
CA ALA A 526 -22.85 -31.97 11.46
C ALA A 526 -24.33 -31.79 11.07
N GLU A 527 -25.09 -30.99 11.82
CA GLU A 527 -26.49 -30.68 11.52
C GLU A 527 -26.66 -29.77 10.29
N LEU A 528 -25.72 -28.85 10.06
CA LEU A 528 -25.66 -28.12 8.78
C LEU A 528 -25.54 -29.09 7.59
N SER A 529 -24.77 -30.16 7.76
CA SER A 529 -24.57 -31.20 6.73
C SER A 529 -25.83 -32.03 6.44
N LYS A 530 -26.86 -31.98 7.31
CA LYS A 530 -28.17 -32.59 7.08
C LYS A 530 -29.11 -31.67 6.31
N MET A 531 -28.87 -30.36 6.32
CA MET A 531 -29.55 -29.37 5.48
C MET A 531 -28.96 -29.38 4.06
N TYR A 532 -29.10 -30.51 3.35
CA TYR A 532 -28.42 -30.78 2.08
C TYR A 532 -28.53 -29.63 1.06
N SER A 533 -29.72 -29.03 0.90
CA SER A 533 -29.89 -27.91 -0.05
C SER A 533 -29.04 -26.67 0.31
N VAL A 534 -28.90 -26.37 1.60
CA VAL A 534 -28.11 -25.22 2.09
C VAL A 534 -26.62 -25.55 2.02
N TRP A 535 -26.24 -26.73 2.50
CA TRP A 535 -24.86 -27.22 2.47
C TRP A 535 -24.30 -27.30 1.03
N SER A 536 -25.04 -27.92 0.11
CA SER A 536 -24.65 -28.01 -1.31
C SER A 536 -24.56 -26.62 -1.94
N GLY A 537 -25.48 -25.71 -1.62
CA GLY A 537 -25.42 -24.33 -2.08
C GLY A 537 -24.16 -23.59 -1.61
N MET A 538 -23.77 -23.75 -0.34
CA MET A 538 -22.53 -23.17 0.19
C MET A 538 -21.29 -23.74 -0.51
N LEU A 539 -21.24 -25.07 -0.72
CA LEU A 539 -20.14 -25.72 -1.44
C LEU A 539 -20.04 -25.25 -2.90
N ILE A 540 -21.17 -25.23 -3.62
CA ILE A 540 -21.23 -24.73 -5.01
C ILE A 540 -20.76 -23.29 -5.08
N TYR A 541 -21.16 -22.45 -4.11
CA TYR A 541 -20.73 -21.06 -4.07
C TYR A 541 -19.22 -20.92 -3.84
N LEU A 542 -18.60 -21.72 -2.98
CA LEU A 542 -17.14 -21.72 -2.82
C LEU A 542 -16.43 -22.19 -4.09
N LEU A 543 -16.92 -23.25 -4.74
CA LEU A 543 -16.39 -23.70 -6.03
C LEU A 543 -16.52 -22.60 -7.09
N TYR A 544 -17.65 -21.88 -7.11
CA TYR A 544 -17.86 -20.73 -7.97
C TYR A 544 -16.78 -19.65 -7.78
N LEU A 545 -16.51 -19.25 -6.52
CA LEU A 545 -15.50 -18.22 -6.23
C LEU A 545 -14.08 -18.63 -6.65
N VAL A 546 -13.77 -19.91 -6.76
CA VAL A 546 -12.45 -20.42 -7.16
C VAL A 546 -12.34 -20.61 -8.68
N PHE A 547 -13.36 -21.17 -9.32
CA PHE A 547 -13.25 -21.62 -10.71
C PHE A 547 -13.86 -20.66 -11.74
N PHE A 548 -14.75 -19.76 -11.33
CA PHE A 548 -15.54 -18.93 -12.23
C PHE A 548 -15.29 -17.44 -12.01
N PRO A 549 -15.53 -16.60 -13.02
CA PRO A 549 -15.46 -15.16 -12.86
C PRO A 549 -16.57 -14.69 -11.92
N TRP A 550 -16.22 -13.82 -10.99
CA TRP A 550 -17.14 -13.30 -9.98
C TRP A 550 -18.16 -12.34 -10.61
N PHE A 551 -17.71 -11.52 -11.56
CA PHE A 551 -18.59 -10.68 -12.38
C PHE A 551 -17.85 -10.19 -13.63
N ALA A 552 -18.62 -9.68 -14.59
CA ALA A 552 -18.13 -8.95 -15.76
C ALA A 552 -18.34 -7.44 -15.62
N GLY A 553 -17.47 -6.61 -16.19
CA GLY A 553 -17.63 -5.16 -16.14
C GLY A 553 -16.56 -4.39 -16.90
N ASN A 554 -16.73 -3.07 -16.94
CA ASN A 554 -15.80 -2.12 -17.58
C ASN A 554 -14.69 -1.76 -16.58
N ALA A 555 -13.60 -2.52 -16.57
CA ALA A 555 -12.46 -2.24 -15.71
C ALA A 555 -11.54 -1.12 -16.23
N VAL A 556 -11.66 -0.76 -17.52
CA VAL A 556 -10.97 0.37 -18.16
C VAL A 556 -11.96 1.21 -18.96
N THR A 557 -11.55 2.41 -19.39
CA THR A 557 -12.36 3.28 -20.26
C THR A 557 -12.31 2.76 -21.69
N GLU A 558 -13.50 2.66 -22.31
CA GLU A 558 -13.78 2.34 -23.71
C GLU A 558 -12.72 1.53 -24.48
N ASN A 559 -12.84 0.20 -24.39
CA ASN A 559 -12.33 -0.74 -25.40
C ASN A 559 -13.43 -1.70 -25.89
N HIS A 560 -14.70 -1.31 -25.75
CA HIS A 560 -15.93 -2.04 -26.10
C HIS A 560 -16.13 -3.45 -25.49
N ASN A 561 -15.14 -4.00 -24.78
CA ASN A 561 -15.17 -5.35 -24.24
C ASN A 561 -15.18 -5.35 -22.71
N LYS A 562 -16.20 -6.01 -22.15
CA LYS A 562 -16.25 -6.31 -20.71
C LYS A 562 -15.08 -7.21 -20.32
N MET A 563 -14.50 -6.93 -19.17
CA MET A 563 -13.50 -7.76 -18.52
C MET A 563 -14.15 -8.62 -17.45
N TYR A 564 -13.53 -9.76 -17.14
CA TYR A 564 -14.02 -10.71 -16.16
C TYR A 564 -13.11 -10.70 -14.93
N LEU A 565 -13.69 -10.44 -13.74
CA LEU A 565 -12.94 -10.47 -12.49
C LEU A 565 -12.84 -11.89 -11.94
N TYR A 566 -11.62 -12.32 -11.62
CA TYR A 566 -11.32 -13.50 -10.82
C TYR A 566 -10.57 -13.09 -9.56
N TYR A 567 -10.44 -14.01 -8.60
CA TYR A 567 -9.55 -13.79 -7.44
C TYR A 567 -8.08 -13.57 -7.84
N LYS A 568 -7.69 -14.00 -9.05
CA LYS A 568 -6.33 -13.84 -9.59
C LYS A 568 -6.08 -12.49 -10.25
N GLY A 569 -7.13 -11.70 -10.52
CA GLY A 569 -7.03 -10.49 -11.34
C GLY A 569 -8.16 -10.40 -12.36
N TRP A 570 -8.11 -9.35 -13.17
CA TRP A 570 -8.99 -9.13 -14.31
C TRP A 570 -8.48 -9.83 -15.55
N SER A 571 -9.38 -10.46 -16.31
CA SER A 571 -9.06 -11.15 -17.56
C SER A 571 -9.94 -10.68 -18.72
N THR A 572 -9.43 -10.78 -19.94
CA THR A 572 -10.15 -10.48 -21.19
C THR A 572 -9.69 -11.43 -22.29
N SER A 573 -10.58 -11.70 -23.26
CA SER A 573 -10.29 -12.54 -24.43
C SER A 573 -9.10 -12.04 -25.25
N ASN A 574 -8.88 -10.72 -25.27
CA ASN A 574 -7.76 -10.12 -25.99
C ASN A 574 -6.41 -10.34 -25.29
N LEU A 575 -6.37 -10.46 -23.96
CA LEU A 575 -5.14 -10.75 -23.21
C LEU A 575 -4.71 -12.21 -23.39
N ALA A 576 -5.69 -13.13 -23.47
CA ALA A 576 -5.43 -14.55 -23.67
C ALA A 576 -4.77 -14.88 -25.03
N ASN A 577 -4.90 -13.99 -26.02
CA ASN A 577 -4.29 -14.16 -27.35
C ASN A 577 -2.89 -13.55 -27.49
N VAL A 578 -2.44 -12.71 -26.53
CA VAL A 578 -1.21 -11.92 -26.66
C VAL A 578 -0.07 -12.41 -25.76
N SER A 579 -0.34 -13.00 -24.59
CA SER A 579 0.72 -13.42 -23.66
C SER A 579 0.61 -14.88 -23.21
N THR A 580 1.73 -15.62 -23.33
CA THR A 580 1.94 -16.94 -22.70
C THR A 580 2.21 -16.84 -21.19
N ALA A 581 2.42 -15.62 -20.68
CA ALA A 581 2.63 -15.33 -19.27
C ALA A 581 1.41 -14.58 -18.71
N ALA A 582 0.65 -15.29 -17.85
CA ALA A 582 -0.48 -14.86 -17.02
C ALA A 582 -1.62 -14.05 -17.73
N PRO A 583 -2.82 -14.64 -17.94
CA PRO A 583 -3.96 -13.96 -18.56
C PRO A 583 -4.72 -13.02 -17.59
N TYR A 584 -4.03 -12.47 -16.58
CA TYR A 584 -4.64 -11.69 -15.49
C TYR A 584 -3.83 -10.42 -15.19
N ILE A 585 -4.53 -9.31 -14.95
CA ILE A 585 -3.96 -8.02 -14.52
C ILE A 585 -4.60 -7.52 -13.21
N GLY A 586 -3.96 -6.56 -12.55
CA GLY A 586 -4.47 -5.98 -11.29
C GLY A 586 -4.24 -6.87 -10.06
N LEU A 587 -3.21 -7.71 -10.10
CA LEU A 587 -2.71 -8.39 -8.91
C LEU A 587 -1.59 -7.50 -8.32
N PRO A 588 -1.65 -7.09 -7.04
CA PRO A 588 -2.56 -7.56 -5.99
C PRO A 588 -3.80 -6.65 -5.76
N ASP A 589 -4.04 -5.65 -6.62
CA ASP A 589 -5.14 -4.67 -6.48
C ASP A 589 -6.51 -5.27 -6.18
N VAL A 590 -6.83 -6.41 -6.80
CA VAL A 590 -8.11 -7.10 -6.60
C VAL A 590 -8.40 -7.48 -5.13
N MET A 591 -7.40 -7.43 -4.23
CA MET A 591 -7.60 -7.64 -2.80
C MET A 591 -8.68 -6.74 -2.20
N VAL A 592 -8.81 -5.51 -2.70
CA VAL A 592 -9.78 -4.51 -2.23
C VAL A 592 -11.25 -4.90 -2.52
N ILE A 593 -11.43 -5.88 -3.40
CA ILE A 593 -12.72 -6.50 -3.72
C ILE A 593 -12.81 -7.88 -3.06
N VAL A 594 -11.79 -8.70 -3.25
CA VAL A 594 -11.78 -10.11 -2.86
C VAL A 594 -11.81 -10.27 -1.34
N LEU A 595 -10.92 -9.59 -0.62
CA LEU A 595 -10.82 -9.76 0.84
C LEU A 595 -12.06 -9.23 1.57
N PRO A 596 -12.62 -8.04 1.24
CA PRO A 596 -13.84 -7.59 1.91
C PRO A 596 -15.04 -8.53 1.68
N HIS A 597 -15.18 -9.08 0.47
CA HIS A 597 -16.23 -10.06 0.19
C HIS A 597 -16.04 -11.34 1.01
N LEU A 598 -14.84 -11.93 1.01
CA LEU A 598 -14.59 -13.17 1.74
C LEU A 598 -14.72 -12.98 3.26
N LEU A 599 -14.10 -11.94 3.83
CA LEU A 599 -13.99 -11.74 5.27
C LEU A 599 -15.23 -11.09 5.91
N PHE A 600 -15.93 -10.19 5.20
CA PHE A 600 -17.05 -9.44 5.78
C PHE A 600 -18.42 -9.82 5.21
N VAL A 601 -18.47 -10.64 4.16
CA VAL A 601 -19.73 -11.15 3.60
C VAL A 601 -19.82 -12.67 3.74
N VAL A 602 -18.93 -13.42 3.09
CA VAL A 602 -19.04 -14.88 2.98
C VAL A 602 -18.81 -15.56 4.33
N LEU A 603 -17.71 -15.23 5.01
CA LEU A 603 -17.38 -15.82 6.30
C LEU A 603 -18.45 -15.58 7.37
N PRO A 604 -18.90 -14.33 7.64
CA PRO A 604 -19.96 -14.09 8.59
C PRO A 604 -21.28 -14.77 8.20
N ALA A 605 -21.64 -14.79 6.91
CA ALA A 605 -22.86 -15.44 6.44
C ALA A 605 -22.81 -16.95 6.71
N PHE A 606 -21.68 -17.59 6.43
CA PHE A 606 -21.52 -19.03 6.64
C PHE A 606 -21.57 -19.40 8.11
N LEU A 607 -20.95 -18.60 8.98
CA LEU A 607 -21.01 -18.77 10.43
C LEU A 607 -22.45 -18.62 10.97
N ILE A 608 -23.21 -17.64 10.47
CA ILE A 608 -24.61 -17.46 10.89
C ILE A 608 -25.51 -18.57 10.34
N ILE A 609 -25.32 -19.02 9.09
CA ILE A 609 -26.04 -20.17 8.53
C ILE A 609 -25.78 -21.42 9.38
N ALA A 610 -24.52 -21.66 9.78
CA ALA A 610 -24.17 -22.75 10.68
C ALA A 610 -24.87 -22.61 12.05
N ALA A 611 -24.90 -21.40 12.63
CA ALA A 611 -25.59 -21.13 13.89
C ALA A 611 -27.13 -21.33 13.80
N ILE A 612 -27.74 -20.98 12.66
CA ILE A 612 -29.16 -21.21 12.39
C ILE A 612 -29.44 -22.72 12.31
N ALA A 613 -28.60 -23.48 11.60
CA ALA A 613 -28.71 -24.93 11.52
C ALA A 613 -28.54 -25.60 12.90
N ALA A 614 -27.58 -25.11 13.70
CA ALA A 614 -27.36 -25.54 15.08
C ALA A 614 -28.59 -25.33 15.97
N ASN A 615 -29.17 -24.11 15.94
CA ASN A 615 -30.39 -23.80 16.67
C ASN A 615 -31.57 -24.67 16.24
N ARG A 616 -31.71 -24.90 14.93
CA ARG A 616 -32.75 -25.77 14.36
C ARG A 616 -32.66 -27.19 14.93
N ALA A 617 -31.46 -27.77 14.95
CA ALA A 617 -31.25 -29.11 15.47
C ALA A 617 -31.48 -29.21 16.98
N ALA A 618 -30.95 -28.26 17.76
CA ALA A 618 -31.18 -28.21 19.20
C ALA A 618 -32.66 -28.13 19.55
N TYR A 619 -33.42 -27.34 18.79
CA TYR A 619 -34.87 -27.22 18.93
C TYR A 619 -35.60 -28.56 18.68
N LEU A 620 -35.25 -29.27 17.59
CA LEU A 620 -35.84 -30.56 17.25
C LEU A 620 -35.51 -31.65 18.27
N VAL A 621 -34.27 -31.71 18.74
CA VAL A 621 -33.84 -32.68 19.77
C VAL A 621 -34.61 -32.42 21.07
N HIS A 622 -34.74 -31.15 21.48
CA HIS A 622 -35.48 -30.78 22.69
C HIS A 622 -36.95 -31.20 22.62
N ILE A 623 -37.63 -30.94 21.48
CA ILE A 623 -39.02 -31.36 21.27
C ILE A 623 -39.14 -32.89 21.24
N SER A 624 -38.25 -33.59 20.53
CA SER A 624 -38.29 -35.06 20.42
C SER A 624 -38.02 -35.77 21.75
N HIS A 625 -37.09 -35.27 22.57
CA HIS A 625 -36.83 -35.81 23.91
C HIS A 625 -38.03 -35.66 24.84
N LYS A 626 -38.80 -34.57 24.69
CA LYS A 626 -39.97 -34.32 25.52
C LYS A 626 -41.20 -35.11 25.06
N ALA A 627 -41.42 -35.26 23.76
CA ALA A 627 -42.49 -36.12 23.23
C ALA A 627 -42.38 -37.60 23.65
N LYS A 628 -41.23 -38.03 24.21
CA LYS A 628 -41.00 -39.36 24.78
C LYS A 628 -41.15 -39.43 26.31
N LYS A 629 -41.36 -38.30 26.99
CA LYS A 629 -41.51 -38.17 28.44
C LYS A 629 -42.83 -37.46 28.76
N ASP A 630 -43.94 -38.08 28.39
CA ASP A 630 -45.25 -37.68 28.89
C ASP A 630 -45.47 -38.38 30.23
N ASP A 631 -45.30 -37.63 31.33
CA ASP A 631 -45.90 -37.82 32.66
C ASP A 631 -45.23 -36.80 33.60
N ASP A 632 -45.73 -35.54 33.67
CA ASP A 632 -45.62 -34.60 34.82
C ASP A 632 -45.96 -33.14 34.44
N HIS A 633 -46.95 -32.52 35.11
CA HIS A 633 -47.39 -31.13 34.86
C HIS A 633 -46.34 -30.04 35.20
N TYR A 634 -45.37 -30.30 36.10
CA TYR A 634 -44.34 -29.32 36.48
C TYR A 634 -43.31 -29.08 35.37
N GLU A 635 -43.09 -30.06 34.48
CA GLU A 635 -42.15 -30.00 33.35
C GLU A 635 -42.75 -29.30 32.10
N GLU A 636 -44.04 -28.98 32.13
CA GLU A 636 -44.72 -28.22 31.07
C GLU A 636 -44.24 -26.77 30.99
N ARG A 637 -44.15 -26.08 32.14
CA ARG A 637 -43.77 -24.66 32.23
C ARG A 637 -42.30 -24.42 31.82
N LYS A 638 -41.37 -25.29 32.23
CA LYS A 638 -39.94 -25.23 31.81
C LYS A 638 -39.78 -25.44 30.30
N CYS A 639 -40.55 -26.35 29.71
CA CYS A 639 -40.51 -26.58 28.26
C CYS A 639 -41.01 -25.37 27.47
N ILE A 640 -42.10 -24.74 27.90
CA ILE A 640 -42.60 -23.51 27.26
C ILE A 640 -41.51 -22.42 27.32
N GLN A 641 -40.83 -22.30 28.45
CA GLN A 641 -39.71 -21.37 28.62
C GLN A 641 -38.53 -21.68 27.70
N HIS A 642 -38.09 -22.95 27.59
CA HIS A 642 -37.00 -23.35 26.71
C HIS A 642 -37.34 -23.20 25.22
N VAL A 643 -38.55 -23.58 24.81
CA VAL A 643 -39.06 -23.35 23.44
C VAL A 643 -39.08 -21.86 23.11
N TRP A 644 -39.50 -21.03 24.06
CA TRP A 644 -39.46 -19.58 23.90
C TRP A 644 -38.03 -19.06 23.77
N ILE A 645 -37.08 -19.54 24.59
CA ILE A 645 -35.66 -19.19 24.50
C ILE A 645 -35.09 -19.55 23.11
N PHE A 646 -35.34 -20.76 22.58
CA PHE A 646 -34.85 -21.16 21.26
C PHE A 646 -35.43 -20.29 20.13
N ARG A 647 -36.71 -19.91 20.23
CA ARG A 647 -37.37 -19.00 19.28
C ARG A 647 -36.81 -17.58 19.36
N CYS A 648 -36.57 -17.07 20.58
CA CYS A 648 -35.93 -15.76 20.79
C CYS A 648 -34.51 -15.74 20.25
N PHE A 649 -33.72 -16.79 20.51
CA PHE A 649 -32.37 -16.92 19.96
C PHE A 649 -32.38 -17.02 18.43
N ARG A 650 -33.35 -17.73 17.83
CA ARG A 650 -33.51 -17.76 16.37
C ARG A 650 -33.80 -16.37 15.79
N LYS A 651 -34.72 -15.61 16.41
CA LYS A 651 -35.00 -14.22 16.00
C LYS A 651 -33.74 -13.36 16.09
N PHE A 652 -32.94 -13.52 17.15
CA PHE A 652 -31.65 -12.84 17.28
C PHE A 652 -30.67 -13.20 16.15
N LEU A 653 -30.52 -14.49 15.80
CA LEU A 653 -29.69 -14.91 14.66
C LEU A 653 -30.17 -14.34 13.31
N ILE A 654 -31.49 -14.25 13.11
CA ILE A 654 -32.07 -13.61 11.93
C ILE A 654 -31.77 -12.11 11.91
N LEU A 655 -31.85 -11.43 13.06
CA LEU A 655 -31.47 -10.01 13.17
C LEU A 655 -29.99 -9.78 12.84
N LEU A 656 -29.10 -10.72 13.20
CA LEU A 656 -27.68 -10.66 12.82
C LEU A 656 -27.43 -10.82 11.31
N CYS A 657 -28.41 -11.28 10.52
CA CYS A 657 -28.30 -11.31 9.07
C CYS A 657 -28.42 -9.91 8.45
N LEU A 658 -29.11 -8.97 9.10
CA LEU A 658 -29.31 -7.60 8.61
C LEU A 658 -28.00 -6.83 8.39
N PRO A 659 -27.05 -6.77 9.34
CA PRO A 659 -25.77 -6.10 9.10
C PRO A 659 -24.95 -6.75 7.98
N ILE A 660 -25.03 -8.07 7.81
CA ILE A 660 -24.35 -8.78 6.70
C ILE A 660 -24.98 -8.40 5.37
N ALA A 661 -26.31 -8.45 5.26
CA ALA A 661 -27.04 -8.08 4.05
C ALA A 661 -26.76 -6.61 3.68
N TRP A 662 -26.72 -5.71 4.67
CA TRP A 662 -26.36 -4.31 4.46
C TRP A 662 -24.92 -4.13 3.97
N ARG A 663 -23.95 -4.83 4.57
CA ARG A 663 -22.55 -4.80 4.13
C ARG A 663 -22.39 -5.35 2.71
N HIS A 664 -23.04 -6.46 2.40
CA HIS A 664 -23.04 -7.06 1.07
C HIS A 664 -23.68 -6.16 0.02
N TRP A 665 -24.84 -5.56 0.33
CA TRP A 665 -25.49 -4.59 -0.56
C TRP A 665 -24.61 -3.38 -0.84
N LYS A 666 -23.97 -2.81 0.19
CA LYS A 666 -23.02 -1.69 0.00
C LYS A 666 -21.85 -2.08 -0.89
N HIS A 667 -21.27 -3.26 -0.66
CA HIS A 667 -20.15 -3.76 -1.45
C HIS A 667 -20.54 -4.00 -2.91
N CYS A 668 -21.67 -4.67 -3.15
CA CYS A 668 -22.20 -4.89 -4.51
C CYS A 668 -22.52 -3.57 -5.20
N ARG A 669 -23.18 -2.63 -4.52
CA ARG A 669 -23.51 -1.31 -5.08
C ARG A 669 -22.27 -0.55 -5.51
N ALA A 670 -21.21 -0.58 -4.70
CA ALA A 670 -19.94 0.07 -5.04
C ALA A 670 -19.32 -0.54 -6.30
N ILE A 671 -19.24 -1.87 -6.37
CA ILE A 671 -18.65 -2.61 -7.49
C ILE A 671 -19.45 -2.43 -8.79
N VAL A 672 -20.78 -2.59 -8.71
CA VAL A 672 -21.71 -2.41 -9.83
C VAL A 672 -21.57 -1.00 -10.43
N ARG A 673 -21.44 0.03 -9.58
CA ARG A 673 -21.24 1.41 -10.03
C ARG A 673 -19.83 1.65 -10.59
N ALA A 674 -18.81 1.13 -9.93
CA ALA A 674 -17.41 1.28 -10.32
C ALA A 674 -17.11 0.76 -11.73
N TYR A 675 -17.67 -0.41 -12.03
CA TYR A 675 -17.38 -1.14 -13.27
C TYR A 675 -18.57 -1.17 -14.23
N GLU A 676 -19.60 -0.34 -13.99
CA GLU A 676 -20.80 -0.25 -14.82
C GLU A 676 -21.45 -1.63 -15.11
N ALA A 677 -21.38 -2.53 -14.14
CA ALA A 677 -21.85 -3.91 -14.27
C ALA A 677 -23.36 -4.00 -13.96
N ASN A 678 -24.13 -4.73 -14.76
CA ASN A 678 -25.52 -5.01 -14.44
C ASN A 678 -25.61 -6.11 -13.37
N PRO A 679 -26.24 -5.88 -12.19
CA PRO A 679 -26.28 -6.88 -11.13
C PRO A 679 -27.03 -8.17 -11.50
N PHE A 680 -27.94 -8.13 -12.47
CA PHE A 680 -28.73 -9.28 -12.91
C PHE A 680 -28.09 -10.05 -14.05
N MET A 681 -27.34 -9.37 -14.92
CA MET A 681 -26.72 -10.00 -16.11
C MET A 681 -25.23 -10.27 -15.92
N ASP A 682 -24.51 -9.32 -15.34
CA ASP A 682 -23.05 -9.34 -15.26
C ASP A 682 -22.51 -9.85 -13.92
N ALA A 683 -23.30 -9.73 -12.83
CA ALA A 683 -22.90 -10.13 -11.48
C ALA A 683 -23.97 -10.94 -10.70
N PRO A 684 -24.82 -11.79 -11.30
CA PRO A 684 -25.97 -12.39 -10.61
C PRO A 684 -25.57 -13.25 -9.41
N ILE A 685 -24.58 -14.12 -9.56
CA ILE A 685 -24.15 -15.01 -8.47
C ILE A 685 -23.46 -14.21 -7.36
N TYR A 686 -22.67 -13.20 -7.72
CA TYR A 686 -21.99 -12.34 -6.76
C TYR A 686 -22.95 -11.47 -5.94
N CYS A 687 -23.99 -10.90 -6.59
CA CYS A 687 -24.97 -10.03 -5.95
C CYS A 687 -26.07 -10.78 -5.19
N PHE A 688 -26.45 -11.98 -5.63
CA PHE A 688 -27.62 -12.69 -5.06
C PHE A 688 -27.28 -14.03 -4.39
N GLY A 689 -26.08 -14.59 -4.59
CA GLY A 689 -25.70 -15.90 -4.05
C GLY A 689 -25.76 -15.98 -2.52
N VAL A 690 -25.07 -15.08 -1.82
CA VAL A 690 -25.07 -15.06 -0.35
C VAL A 690 -26.48 -14.77 0.23
N PRO A 691 -27.22 -13.74 -0.24
CA PRO A 691 -28.60 -13.50 0.20
C PRO A 691 -29.50 -14.72 0.01
N LEU A 692 -29.41 -15.39 -1.14
CA LEU A 692 -30.20 -16.59 -1.42
C LEU A 692 -29.88 -17.73 -0.44
N LEU A 693 -28.61 -17.96 -0.13
CA LEU A 693 -28.19 -18.97 0.84
C LEU A 693 -28.71 -18.66 2.25
N VAL A 694 -28.63 -17.40 2.68
CA VAL A 694 -29.15 -16.96 3.98
C VAL A 694 -30.68 -17.12 4.04
N CYS A 695 -31.40 -16.67 3.02
CA CYS A 695 -32.85 -16.84 2.93
C CYS A 695 -33.26 -18.32 2.94
N LEU A 696 -32.55 -19.17 2.20
CA LEU A 696 -32.79 -20.62 2.16
C LEU A 696 -32.57 -21.26 3.54
N ALA A 697 -31.51 -20.84 4.26
CA ALA A 697 -31.24 -21.32 5.62
C ALA A 697 -32.36 -20.92 6.60
N ILE A 698 -32.82 -19.66 6.56
CA ILE A 698 -33.93 -19.16 7.38
C ILE A 698 -35.23 -19.90 7.08
N TYR A 699 -35.53 -20.11 5.79
CA TYR A 699 -36.71 -20.84 5.35
C TYR A 699 -36.71 -22.29 5.87
N ARG A 700 -35.60 -23.01 5.68
CA ARG A 700 -35.46 -24.40 6.14
C ARG A 700 -35.46 -24.54 7.67
N ALA A 701 -35.03 -23.50 8.39
CA ALA A 701 -35.10 -23.48 9.85
C ALA A 701 -36.50 -23.15 10.38
N SER A 702 -37.27 -22.34 9.65
CA SER A 702 -38.63 -21.91 10.03
C SER A 702 -39.73 -22.88 9.61
N ALA A 703 -39.43 -23.86 8.74
CA ALA A 703 -40.37 -24.91 8.33
C ALA A 703 -40.62 -26.00 9.41
N ILE A 704 -40.40 -25.67 10.68
CA ILE A 704 -40.66 -26.47 11.89
C ILE A 704 -41.51 -25.60 12.81
#